data_AF-A0A1H1NR82-F1
#
_entry.id   AF-A0A1H1NR82-F1
#
_cell.length_a   1.000
_cell.length_b   1.000
_cell.length_c   1.000
_cell.angle_alpha   90.00
_cell.angle_beta   90.00
_cell.angle_gamma   90.00
#
_symmetry.space_group_name_H-M   'P 1'
#
loop_
_entity.id
_entity.type
_entity.pdbx_description
1 polymer ?
#
loop_
_entity_poly.entity_id
_entity_poly.type
_entity_poly.pdbx_seq_one_letter_code
_entity_poly.pdbx_strand_id
1 'polypeptide(L)'
;MPGATRAKTKRPTQAQLATALDRMLPAARMVEIDTVDLGLSPEDAWEVIRHGDLFAHSRMVRALSTLRRVPDRLGTPMRPGVQVLVEDSPHEMVVGAVGKVWRARIALVEVPSATAFVEFDRPGFVKAAWALRLVPLGERATRVTLEVRADATDAATWRRFRRHLRVFGPGSRLLRRRMMAGLGRAHGPKEEARTDGLVPDELRADELLAEGTRAGEAGMPDSRTAEGRTAGEVAEAGRGRRRAKAAVGAAGTAAGGLARRLARTRPRPAKPRRPPDAARALPGDELIPDADGQLTQEVIVDARPTTIWPWLVQMGTGRAGFYSLDLLGNAGRRSARELHPEFQDLRVGDLVPATPDGGAGFEVLVLHPARVLVLGGLVDRLSNTQLPFAATRPARFWQATWSFVLEPLDGDATRLTARLRMAFGARSRLHSRWISPLHHLAQSHQLRGLAARAEGRLPRDDWRDVAAGLGGAARMAAEAVTPFLRSRRRTWGLPADDPAAGRDRTYPGDHLIPNPRWGFTHAIEINAPVERVWPWVQQVGADRAGFYSYQWLENLVGCRIRNAETLHPEWTAEEGGELLVHPQVMPLRVVTVSPGRSFVAYVDDEAAREEGRPWARATWLLAVEPLNARRTRFLSRFRADSSDDLVTRLTFGPSLLEPISVVMDRAMLRGVKERAERQPGPLVPRPRPGDG
;
A
#
# COMPACT_ATOMS: atom_id res chain seq x y z
N MET A 1 -51.50 -46.12 -24.09
CA MET A 1 -51.07 -44.85 -24.72
C MET A 1 -50.45 -43.96 -23.65
N PRO A 2 -49.31 -43.31 -23.92
CA PRO A 2 -48.05 -43.66 -23.26
C PRO A 2 -47.58 -42.65 -22.21
N GLY A 3 -46.75 -43.15 -21.28
CA GLY A 3 -46.24 -42.44 -20.11
C GLY A 3 -45.20 -41.36 -20.42
N ALA A 4 -45.32 -40.25 -19.71
CA ALA A 4 -44.28 -39.24 -19.59
C ALA A 4 -43.28 -39.70 -18.52
N THR A 5 -42.26 -40.42 -18.97
CA THR A 5 -41.10 -40.82 -18.17
C THR A 5 -40.45 -39.57 -17.57
N ARG A 6 -40.52 -39.42 -16.25
CA ARG A 6 -39.74 -38.42 -15.51
C ARG A 6 -38.27 -38.71 -15.76
N ALA A 7 -37.62 -37.91 -16.61
CA ALA A 7 -36.19 -38.04 -16.89
C ALA A 7 -35.42 -37.84 -15.58
N LYS A 8 -34.98 -38.93 -14.96
CA LYS A 8 -33.97 -38.90 -13.91
C LYS A 8 -32.74 -38.25 -14.54
N THR A 9 -32.42 -37.03 -14.12
CA THR A 9 -31.17 -36.37 -14.47
C THR A 9 -30.03 -37.22 -13.90
N LYS A 10 -29.48 -38.13 -14.73
CA LYS A 10 -28.27 -38.88 -14.39
C LYS A 10 -27.20 -37.83 -14.06
N ARG A 11 -26.56 -37.95 -12.89
CA ARG A 11 -25.28 -37.27 -12.66
C ARG A 11 -24.36 -37.65 -13.83
N PRO A 12 -23.76 -36.69 -14.54
CA PRO A 12 -22.88 -37.00 -15.66
C PRO A 12 -21.76 -37.92 -15.18
N THR A 13 -21.51 -38.99 -15.93
CA THR A 13 -20.48 -39.98 -15.60
C THR A 13 -19.09 -39.34 -15.67
N GLN A 14 -18.11 -39.82 -14.91
CA GLN A 14 -16.74 -39.27 -14.86
C GLN A 14 -16.05 -39.21 -16.24
N ALA A 15 -16.45 -40.06 -17.19
CA ALA A 15 -15.99 -40.03 -18.59
C ALA A 15 -16.63 -38.94 -19.46
N GLN A 16 -17.82 -38.44 -19.12
CA GLN A 16 -18.48 -37.30 -19.77
C GLN A 16 -17.97 -35.95 -19.23
N LEU A 17 -17.08 -35.97 -18.24
CA LEU A 17 -16.46 -34.82 -17.59
C LEU A 17 -15.03 -34.52 -18.08
N ALA A 18 -14.51 -35.24 -19.08
CA ALA A 18 -13.18 -34.97 -19.64
C ALA A 18 -13.19 -33.69 -20.50
N THR A 19 -12.92 -32.56 -19.85
CA THR A 19 -12.88 -31.21 -20.46
C THR A 19 -11.72 -31.06 -21.44
N ALA A 20 -11.77 -30.05 -22.32
CA ALA A 20 -10.60 -29.71 -23.13
C ALA A 20 -9.38 -29.38 -22.25
N LEU A 21 -9.60 -28.79 -21.07
CA LEU A 21 -8.56 -28.52 -20.08
C LEU A 21 -8.01 -29.79 -19.40
N ASP A 22 -8.81 -30.83 -19.24
CA ASP A 22 -8.36 -32.15 -18.75
C ASP A 22 -7.33 -32.77 -19.69
N ARG A 23 -7.56 -32.68 -21.01
CA ARG A 23 -6.62 -33.19 -22.01
C ARG A 23 -5.30 -32.42 -22.01
N MET A 24 -5.31 -31.15 -21.60
CA MET A 24 -4.15 -30.27 -21.63
C MET A 24 -3.28 -30.34 -20.37
N LEU A 25 -3.91 -30.50 -19.20
CA LEU A 25 -3.25 -30.58 -17.90
C LEU A 25 -3.95 -31.64 -17.02
N PRO A 26 -3.82 -32.94 -17.34
CA PRO A 26 -4.57 -34.01 -16.67
C PRO A 26 -4.14 -34.24 -15.20
N ALA A 27 -2.86 -34.03 -14.88
CA ALA A 27 -2.28 -34.31 -13.57
C ALA A 27 -1.84 -33.04 -12.80
N ALA A 28 -2.49 -31.89 -13.07
CA ALA A 28 -2.07 -30.63 -12.48
C ALA A 28 -2.10 -30.65 -10.94
N ARG A 29 -0.97 -30.29 -10.32
CA ARG A 29 -0.85 -30.21 -8.86
C ARG A 29 -1.67 -29.08 -8.21
N MET A 30 -2.18 -28.12 -8.98
CA MET A 30 -3.18 -27.15 -8.54
C MET A 30 -4.38 -27.21 -9.47
N VAL A 31 -5.55 -27.48 -8.89
CA VAL A 31 -6.85 -27.43 -9.55
C VAL A 31 -7.79 -26.64 -8.65
N GLU A 32 -8.47 -25.66 -9.23
CA GLU A 32 -9.46 -24.84 -8.53
C GLU A 32 -10.67 -24.65 -9.43
N ILE A 33 -11.86 -24.93 -8.91
CA ILE A 33 -13.11 -24.89 -9.66
C ILE A 33 -14.07 -23.96 -8.91
N ASP A 34 -14.58 -22.96 -9.61
CA ASP A 34 -15.62 -22.06 -9.13
C ASP A 34 -16.83 -22.15 -10.08
N THR A 35 -18.05 -22.20 -9.54
CA THR A 35 -19.28 -22.42 -10.32
C THR A 35 -20.35 -21.40 -9.93
N VAL A 36 -21.17 -20.99 -10.89
CA VAL A 36 -22.39 -20.20 -10.66
C VAL A 36 -23.49 -20.59 -11.64
N ASP A 37 -24.73 -20.57 -11.18
CA ASP A 37 -25.91 -20.83 -12.01
C ASP A 37 -26.56 -19.50 -12.39
N LEU A 38 -26.87 -19.35 -13.67
CA LEU A 38 -27.51 -18.18 -14.28
C LEU A 38 -28.87 -18.56 -14.82
N GLY A 39 -29.84 -17.65 -14.72
CA GLY A 39 -31.15 -17.69 -15.38
C GLY A 39 -31.10 -17.16 -16.82
N LEU A 40 -30.06 -17.53 -17.57
CA LEU A 40 -29.84 -17.17 -18.97
C LEU A 40 -29.65 -18.43 -19.82
N SER A 41 -29.94 -18.36 -21.12
CA SER A 41 -29.52 -19.37 -22.09
C SER A 41 -27.98 -19.39 -22.21
N PRO A 42 -27.37 -20.48 -22.72
CA PRO A 42 -25.93 -20.54 -22.93
C PRO A 42 -25.40 -19.41 -23.84
N GLU A 43 -26.16 -19.04 -24.87
CA GLU A 43 -25.83 -17.99 -25.83
C GLU A 43 -25.81 -16.61 -25.15
N ASP A 44 -26.85 -16.29 -24.38
CA ASP A 44 -26.93 -15.01 -23.66
C ASP A 44 -25.88 -14.93 -22.53
N ALA A 45 -25.65 -16.04 -21.83
CA ALA A 45 -24.61 -16.13 -20.82
C ALA A 45 -23.21 -15.94 -21.43
N TRP A 46 -22.97 -16.49 -22.62
CA TRP A 46 -21.72 -16.33 -23.36
C TRP A 46 -21.48 -14.87 -23.74
N GLU A 47 -22.49 -14.20 -24.29
CA GLU A 47 -22.41 -12.79 -24.67
C GLU A 47 -22.15 -11.88 -23.46
N VAL A 48 -22.81 -12.12 -22.33
CA VAL A 48 -22.57 -11.40 -21.08
C VAL A 48 -21.14 -11.60 -20.57
N ILE A 49 -20.58 -12.80 -20.68
CA ILE A 49 -19.22 -13.08 -20.19
C ILE A 49 -18.16 -12.55 -21.17
N ARG A 50 -18.42 -12.57 -22.48
CA ARG A 50 -17.50 -12.13 -23.53
C ARG A 50 -17.46 -10.61 -23.69
N HIS A 51 -18.60 -9.93 -23.58
CA HIS A 51 -18.75 -8.49 -23.76
C HIS A 51 -18.95 -7.70 -22.45
N GLY A 52 -19.16 -8.38 -21.32
CA GLY A 52 -19.43 -7.75 -20.03
C GLY A 52 -18.20 -7.07 -19.42
N ASP A 53 -18.38 -5.81 -19.02
CA ASP A 53 -17.42 -4.97 -18.31
C ASP A 53 -17.27 -5.34 -16.82
N LEU A 54 -17.19 -6.65 -16.54
CA LEU A 54 -17.18 -7.24 -15.20
C LEU A 54 -15.89 -6.89 -14.43
N PHE A 55 -14.81 -6.52 -15.14
CA PHE A 55 -13.51 -6.20 -14.56
C PHE A 55 -13.28 -4.71 -14.30
N ALA A 56 -13.88 -3.78 -15.05
CA ALA A 56 -13.59 -2.34 -14.88
C ALA A 56 -14.12 -1.76 -13.56
N HIS A 57 -15.15 -2.35 -12.98
CA HIS A 57 -15.84 -1.82 -11.81
C HIS A 57 -15.18 -2.21 -10.47
N SER A 58 -14.17 -3.08 -10.46
CA SER A 58 -13.52 -3.56 -9.23
C SER A 58 -12.17 -2.86 -8.97
N ARG A 59 -12.17 -1.87 -8.05
CA ARG A 59 -10.96 -1.14 -7.61
C ARG A 59 -9.83 -2.05 -7.12
N MET A 60 -10.18 -3.23 -6.56
CA MET A 60 -9.22 -4.24 -6.09
C MET A 60 -8.50 -4.95 -7.26
N VAL A 61 -9.20 -5.16 -8.39
CA VAL A 61 -8.60 -5.70 -9.62
C VAL A 61 -7.65 -4.71 -10.23
N ARG A 62 -8.05 -3.44 -10.36
CA ARG A 62 -7.16 -2.34 -10.78
C ARG A 62 -5.91 -2.21 -9.92
N ALA A 63 -6.02 -2.43 -8.60
CA ALA A 63 -4.88 -2.40 -7.68
C ALA A 63 -3.94 -3.62 -7.83
N LEU A 64 -4.49 -4.81 -8.10
CA LEU A 64 -3.71 -6.02 -8.37
C LEU A 64 -3.13 -6.04 -9.80
N SER A 65 -3.83 -5.46 -10.78
CA SER A 65 -3.41 -5.31 -12.18
C SER A 65 -2.46 -4.13 -12.42
N THR A 66 -2.37 -3.17 -11.49
CA THR A 66 -1.28 -2.17 -11.48
C THR A 66 0.00 -2.75 -10.86
N LEU A 67 -0.13 -3.61 -9.84
CA LEU A 67 1.01 -4.30 -9.23
C LEU A 67 1.64 -5.37 -10.15
N ARG A 68 0.82 -5.94 -11.02
CA ARG A 68 1.23 -6.75 -12.18
C ARG A 68 0.52 -6.15 -13.37
N ARG A 69 1.12 -5.15 -14.06
CA ARG A 69 0.58 -4.55 -15.30
C ARG A 69 -0.20 -5.65 -16.02
N VAL A 70 -1.51 -5.56 -16.15
CA VAL A 70 -2.44 -6.42 -16.91
C VAL A 70 -3.44 -5.43 -17.49
N PRO A 71 -3.64 -5.35 -18.82
CA PRO A 71 -4.64 -4.46 -19.39
C PRO A 71 -6.04 -4.99 -19.06
N ASP A 72 -6.88 -4.13 -18.48
CA ASP A 72 -8.32 -4.33 -18.39
C ASP A 72 -8.92 -4.08 -19.78
N ARG A 73 -9.35 -5.16 -20.46
CA ARG A 73 -10.36 -5.26 -21.54
C ARG A 73 -10.17 -6.58 -22.30
N LEU A 74 -11.19 -7.45 -22.27
CA LEU A 74 -11.24 -8.71 -23.05
C LEU A 74 -11.44 -8.50 -24.57
N GLY A 75 -11.17 -7.29 -25.09
CA GLY A 75 -11.25 -6.94 -26.52
C GLY A 75 -9.98 -6.27 -27.09
N THR A 76 -8.84 -6.35 -26.40
CA THR A 76 -7.54 -5.85 -26.91
C THR A 76 -6.64 -7.06 -27.21
N PRO A 77 -5.76 -7.04 -28.23
CA PRO A 77 -4.89 -8.18 -28.54
C PRO A 77 -4.18 -8.68 -27.29
N MET A 78 -4.34 -9.98 -27.05
CA MET A 78 -3.78 -10.69 -25.90
C MET A 78 -2.27 -10.45 -25.80
N ARG A 79 -1.77 -10.50 -24.56
CA ARG A 79 -0.33 -10.32 -24.31
C ARG A 79 0.50 -11.35 -25.07
N PRO A 80 1.70 -10.99 -25.55
CA PRO A 80 2.65 -11.99 -26.02
C PRO A 80 2.85 -13.08 -24.95
N GLY A 81 2.48 -14.33 -25.27
CA GLY A 81 2.61 -15.50 -24.39
C GLY A 81 1.40 -15.89 -23.53
N VAL A 82 0.21 -15.28 -23.72
CA VAL A 82 -1.07 -15.84 -23.27
C VAL A 82 -1.89 -16.16 -24.53
N GLN A 83 -2.39 -17.38 -24.69
CA GLN A 83 -3.11 -17.81 -25.90
C GLN A 83 -4.46 -18.49 -25.57
N VAL A 84 -5.48 -18.28 -26.40
CA VAL A 84 -6.69 -19.11 -26.43
C VAL A 84 -6.27 -20.43 -27.07
N LEU A 85 -6.32 -21.51 -26.31
CA LEU A 85 -5.89 -22.83 -26.74
C LEU A 85 -7.05 -23.64 -27.34
N VAL A 86 -8.27 -23.41 -26.85
CA VAL A 86 -9.51 -24.00 -27.38
C VAL A 86 -10.61 -22.96 -27.28
N GLU A 87 -11.42 -22.82 -28.33
CA GLU A 87 -12.63 -22.01 -28.35
C GLU A 87 -13.72 -22.79 -29.07
N ASP A 88 -14.67 -23.32 -28.29
CA ASP A 88 -15.87 -24.03 -28.74
C ASP A 88 -17.07 -23.23 -28.24
N SER A 89 -17.31 -22.07 -28.88
CA SER A 89 -18.36 -21.14 -28.47
C SER A 89 -19.76 -21.72 -28.74
N PRO A 90 -20.74 -21.57 -27.83
CA PRO A 90 -20.69 -20.90 -26.51
C PRO A 90 -20.32 -21.82 -25.33
N HIS A 91 -19.92 -23.07 -25.59
CA HIS A 91 -19.85 -24.13 -24.58
C HIS A 91 -18.56 -24.15 -23.76
N GLU A 92 -17.40 -23.94 -24.38
CA GLU A 92 -16.11 -24.01 -23.70
C GLU A 92 -15.07 -23.07 -24.32
N MET A 93 -14.30 -22.37 -23.49
CA MET A 93 -13.06 -21.70 -23.91
C MET A 93 -11.95 -21.97 -22.91
N VAL A 94 -10.78 -22.34 -23.43
CA VAL A 94 -9.57 -22.62 -22.66
C VAL A 94 -8.50 -21.61 -23.03
N VAL A 95 -7.94 -20.94 -22.02
CA VAL A 95 -6.83 -20.00 -22.19
C VAL A 95 -5.63 -20.49 -21.39
N GLY A 96 -4.46 -20.53 -22.02
CA GLY A 96 -3.24 -21.03 -21.43
C GLY A 96 -2.09 -20.03 -21.50
N ALA A 97 -1.15 -20.20 -20.57
CA ALA A 97 0.10 -19.45 -20.52
C ALA A 97 1.22 -20.29 -19.90
N VAL A 98 2.43 -20.12 -20.41
CA VAL A 98 3.64 -20.75 -19.88
C VAL A 98 4.62 -19.67 -19.45
N GLY A 99 5.14 -19.71 -18.22
CA GLY A 99 6.08 -18.68 -17.79
C GLY A 99 6.64 -18.79 -16.38
N LYS A 100 7.53 -17.84 -16.08
CA LYS A 100 8.18 -17.68 -14.76
C LYS A 100 7.44 -16.65 -13.91
N VAL A 101 6.22 -16.99 -13.51
CA VAL A 101 5.23 -16.07 -12.92
C VAL A 101 5.60 -15.47 -11.56
N TRP A 102 6.61 -16.02 -10.87
CA TRP A 102 7.13 -15.52 -9.59
C TRP A 102 8.27 -14.49 -9.72
N ARG A 103 8.65 -14.09 -10.94
CA ARG A 103 9.64 -13.01 -11.17
C ARG A 103 8.93 -11.66 -11.28
N ALA A 104 9.60 -10.59 -10.83
CA ALA A 104 9.08 -9.21 -10.89
C ALA A 104 8.78 -8.73 -12.32
N ARG A 105 9.52 -9.25 -13.32
CA ARG A 105 9.20 -9.12 -14.75
C ARG A 105 8.83 -10.52 -15.26
N ILE A 106 7.56 -10.72 -15.59
CA ILE A 106 7.03 -12.03 -15.97
C ILE A 106 7.60 -12.39 -17.35
N ALA A 107 8.42 -13.43 -17.41
CA ALA A 107 8.89 -14.02 -18.65
C ALA A 107 7.87 -15.08 -19.09
N LEU A 108 6.90 -14.67 -19.90
CA LEU A 108 6.00 -15.59 -20.60
C LEU A 108 6.71 -16.13 -21.84
N VAL A 109 6.45 -17.39 -22.15
CA VAL A 109 6.90 -18.04 -23.37
C VAL A 109 5.76 -17.95 -24.36
N GLU A 110 6.08 -17.58 -25.60
CA GLU A 110 5.15 -17.68 -26.70
C GLU A 110 4.96 -19.15 -27.07
N VAL A 111 3.72 -19.60 -26.97
CA VAL A 111 3.29 -20.96 -27.31
C VAL A 111 2.27 -20.76 -28.42
N PRO A 112 2.49 -21.32 -29.63
CA PRO A 112 1.68 -20.98 -30.80
C PRO A 112 0.40 -21.82 -30.95
N SER A 113 0.26 -22.92 -30.20
CA SER A 113 -0.90 -23.82 -30.29
C SER A 113 -1.18 -24.58 -29.00
N ALA A 114 -2.38 -25.18 -28.93
CA ALA A 114 -2.77 -26.17 -27.92
C ALA A 114 -1.75 -27.30 -27.78
N THR A 115 -1.30 -27.89 -28.90
CA THR A 115 -0.31 -28.98 -28.92
C THR A 115 1.02 -28.54 -28.34
N ALA A 116 1.51 -27.36 -28.75
CA ALA A 116 2.75 -26.80 -28.23
C ALA A 116 2.67 -26.48 -26.72
N PHE A 117 1.47 -26.16 -26.22
CA PHE A 117 1.25 -25.99 -24.78
C PHE A 117 1.36 -27.32 -24.04
N VAL A 118 0.78 -28.39 -24.56
CA VAL A 118 0.84 -29.73 -23.96
C VAL A 118 2.26 -30.27 -23.94
N GLU A 119 2.98 -30.17 -25.05
CA GLU A 119 4.34 -30.70 -25.22
C GLU A 119 5.42 -29.90 -24.48
N PHE A 120 5.10 -28.72 -23.97
CA PHE A 120 6.09 -27.89 -23.27
C PHE A 120 6.62 -28.54 -21.99
N ASP A 121 7.90 -28.89 -21.96
CA ASP A 121 8.55 -29.57 -20.81
C ASP A 121 9.76 -28.84 -20.20
N ARG A 122 10.20 -27.72 -20.81
CA ARG A 122 11.48 -27.09 -20.43
C ARG A 122 11.54 -26.80 -18.93
N PRO A 123 12.59 -27.22 -18.21
CA PRO A 123 12.67 -27.04 -16.76
C PRO A 123 12.70 -25.55 -16.39
N GLY A 124 12.17 -25.22 -15.22
CA GLY A 124 12.16 -23.85 -14.72
C GLY A 124 10.89 -23.05 -15.01
N PHE A 125 9.83 -23.66 -15.54
CA PHE A 125 8.61 -22.97 -15.99
C PHE A 125 7.34 -23.51 -15.32
N VAL A 126 6.30 -22.67 -15.28
CA VAL A 126 4.94 -23.05 -14.87
C VAL A 126 4.03 -22.96 -16.08
N LYS A 127 3.24 -24.02 -16.29
CA LYS A 127 2.11 -24.09 -17.20
C LYS A 127 0.86 -23.77 -16.39
N ALA A 128 0.13 -22.75 -16.77
CA ALA A 128 -1.15 -22.40 -16.15
C ALA A 128 -2.19 -22.26 -17.25
N ALA A 129 -3.35 -22.86 -17.05
CA ALA A 129 -4.47 -22.73 -17.95
C ALA A 129 -5.77 -22.61 -17.16
N TRP A 130 -6.74 -21.93 -17.74
CA TRP A 130 -8.08 -21.84 -17.18
C TRP A 130 -9.11 -22.05 -18.27
N ALA A 131 -10.26 -22.61 -17.87
CA ALA A 131 -11.37 -22.92 -18.75
C ALA A 131 -12.65 -22.29 -18.22
N LEU A 132 -13.39 -21.65 -19.12
CA LEU A 132 -14.77 -21.23 -18.90
C LEU A 132 -15.67 -22.24 -19.61
N ARG A 133 -16.64 -22.81 -18.89
CA ARG A 133 -17.58 -23.80 -19.41
C ARG A 133 -19.01 -23.40 -19.11
N LEU A 134 -19.88 -23.49 -20.11
CA LEU A 134 -21.31 -23.23 -19.99
C LEU A 134 -22.05 -24.56 -20.18
N VAL A 135 -22.71 -25.02 -19.12
CA VAL A 135 -23.50 -26.26 -19.14
C VAL A 135 -24.98 -25.88 -19.05
N PRO A 136 -25.80 -26.15 -20.07
CA PRO A 136 -27.23 -25.88 -20.00
C PRO A 136 -27.88 -26.72 -18.90
N LEU A 137 -28.65 -26.06 -18.03
CA LEU A 137 -29.50 -26.67 -17.01
C LEU A 137 -31.00 -26.64 -17.41
N GLY A 138 -31.36 -25.88 -18.44
CA GLY A 138 -32.69 -25.73 -19.03
C GLY A 138 -32.69 -24.64 -20.12
N GLU A 139 -33.83 -24.36 -20.78
CA GLU A 139 -33.90 -23.40 -21.90
C GLU A 139 -33.47 -21.97 -21.53
N ARG A 140 -33.59 -21.59 -20.26
CA ARG A 140 -33.16 -20.28 -19.72
C ARG A 140 -32.34 -20.44 -18.45
N ALA A 141 -31.63 -21.55 -18.31
CA ALA A 141 -30.78 -21.79 -17.15
C ALA A 141 -29.45 -22.40 -17.58
N THR A 142 -28.34 -21.79 -17.14
CA THR A 142 -26.99 -22.21 -17.51
C THR A 142 -26.09 -22.21 -16.30
N ARG A 143 -25.33 -23.28 -16.12
CA ARG A 143 -24.24 -23.37 -15.15
C ARG A 143 -22.94 -22.93 -15.79
N VAL A 144 -22.38 -21.85 -15.28
CA VAL A 144 -21.05 -21.37 -15.65
C VAL A 144 -20.03 -21.95 -14.69
N THR A 145 -19.03 -22.63 -15.23
CA THR A 145 -17.91 -23.19 -14.47
C THR A 145 -16.61 -22.54 -14.93
N LEU A 146 -15.88 -21.96 -13.99
CA LEU A 146 -14.52 -21.47 -14.18
C LEU A 146 -13.55 -22.40 -13.48
N GLU A 147 -12.71 -23.07 -14.26
CA GLU A 147 -11.70 -23.99 -13.77
C GLU A 147 -10.31 -23.44 -14.04
N VAL A 148 -9.41 -23.53 -13.05
CA VAL A 148 -8.03 -23.08 -13.16
C VAL A 148 -7.11 -24.23 -12.78
N ARG A 149 -6.20 -24.58 -13.69
CA ARG A 149 -5.15 -25.57 -13.49
C ARG A 149 -3.78 -24.93 -13.59
N ALA A 150 -2.86 -25.35 -12.72
CA ALA A 150 -1.45 -25.01 -12.90
C ALA A 150 -0.53 -26.14 -12.46
N ASP A 151 0.56 -26.27 -13.20
CA ASP A 151 1.65 -27.17 -12.88
C ASP A 151 3.01 -26.57 -13.25
N ALA A 152 4.08 -27.09 -12.69
CA ALA A 152 5.46 -26.77 -13.04
C ALA A 152 6.14 -27.92 -13.77
N THR A 153 7.03 -27.60 -14.71
CA THR A 153 7.81 -28.59 -15.46
C THR A 153 8.82 -29.37 -14.59
N ASP A 154 9.14 -28.87 -13.40
CA ASP A 154 10.00 -29.55 -12.43
C ASP A 154 9.61 -29.30 -10.96
N ALA A 155 10.08 -30.16 -10.07
CA ALA A 155 9.75 -30.11 -8.64
C ALA A 155 10.32 -28.88 -7.91
N ALA A 156 11.48 -28.36 -8.32
CA ALA A 156 12.08 -27.20 -7.68
C ALA A 156 11.31 -25.92 -8.03
N THR A 157 10.84 -25.82 -9.27
CA THR A 157 9.98 -24.75 -9.75
C THR A 157 8.61 -24.79 -9.10
N TRP A 158 8.03 -25.99 -8.91
CA TRP A 158 6.80 -26.14 -8.14
C TRP A 158 6.92 -25.61 -6.72
N ARG A 159 8.02 -25.90 -6.00
CA ARG A 159 8.23 -25.37 -4.64
C ARG A 159 8.27 -23.85 -4.60
N ARG A 160 8.89 -23.21 -5.62
CA ARG A 160 8.93 -21.74 -5.75
C ARG A 160 7.55 -21.18 -6.05
N PHE A 161 6.83 -21.79 -6.99
CA PHE A 161 5.48 -21.40 -7.34
C PHE A 161 4.49 -21.57 -6.19
N ARG A 162 4.59 -22.65 -5.42
CA ARG A 162 3.76 -22.89 -4.23
C ARG A 162 3.97 -21.83 -3.15
N ARG A 163 5.21 -21.36 -2.92
CA ARG A 163 5.49 -20.23 -2.02
C ARG A 163 4.85 -18.94 -2.52
N HIS A 164 4.90 -18.71 -3.83
CA HIS A 164 4.22 -17.58 -4.46
C HIS A 164 2.68 -17.66 -4.30
N LEU A 165 2.08 -18.84 -4.50
CA LEU A 165 0.65 -19.07 -4.29
C LEU A 165 0.22 -18.89 -2.83
N ARG A 166 1.07 -19.17 -1.84
CA ARG A 166 0.75 -18.87 -0.43
C ARG A 166 0.57 -17.37 -0.17
N VAL A 167 1.25 -16.51 -0.94
CA VAL A 167 1.20 -15.06 -0.78
C VAL A 167 0.07 -14.46 -1.64
N PHE A 168 -0.06 -14.87 -2.90
CA PHE A 168 -0.96 -14.24 -3.87
C PHE A 168 -2.22 -15.06 -4.22
N GLY A 169 -2.20 -16.36 -3.92
CA GLY A 169 -3.32 -17.28 -4.18
C GLY A 169 -4.63 -16.91 -3.47
N PRO A 170 -4.62 -16.52 -2.18
CA PRO A 170 -5.85 -16.09 -1.50
C PRO A 170 -6.56 -14.92 -2.19
N GLY A 171 -5.79 -13.94 -2.69
CA GLY A 171 -6.33 -12.80 -3.44
C GLY A 171 -6.93 -13.21 -4.79
N SER A 172 -6.24 -14.09 -5.53
CA SER A 172 -6.72 -14.65 -6.80
C SER A 172 -8.03 -15.43 -6.64
N ARG A 173 -8.12 -16.30 -5.62
CA ARG A 173 -9.33 -17.07 -5.29
C ARG A 173 -10.50 -16.17 -4.89
N LEU A 174 -10.24 -15.16 -4.05
CA LEU A 174 -11.26 -14.20 -3.64
C LEU A 174 -11.80 -13.41 -4.83
N LEU A 175 -10.93 -13.04 -5.78
CA LEU A 175 -11.33 -12.35 -6.99
C LEU A 175 -12.26 -13.21 -7.85
N ARG A 176 -11.88 -14.45 -8.18
CA ARG A 176 -12.73 -15.35 -8.97
C ARG A 176 -14.07 -15.62 -8.29
N ARG A 177 -14.08 -15.87 -6.97
CA ARG A 177 -15.34 -16.07 -6.22
C ARG A 177 -16.25 -14.85 -6.25
N ARG A 178 -15.69 -13.64 -6.16
CA ARG A 178 -16.47 -12.40 -6.28
C ARG A 178 -17.01 -12.17 -7.67
N MET A 179 -16.25 -12.53 -8.70
CA MET A 179 -16.69 -12.50 -10.10
C MET A 179 -17.86 -13.45 -10.32
N MET A 180 -17.73 -14.72 -9.91
CA MET A 180 -18.80 -15.72 -10.02
C MET A 180 -20.04 -15.30 -9.22
N ALA A 181 -19.85 -14.81 -8.00
CA ALA A 181 -20.98 -14.31 -7.20
C ALA A 181 -21.62 -13.03 -7.79
N GLY A 182 -20.87 -12.21 -8.53
CA GLY A 182 -21.38 -11.05 -9.25
C GLY A 182 -22.28 -11.46 -10.41
N LEU A 183 -21.81 -12.41 -11.23
CA LEU A 183 -22.59 -13.03 -12.30
C LEU A 183 -23.89 -13.63 -11.78
N GLY A 184 -23.83 -14.40 -10.69
CA GLY A 184 -25.03 -14.99 -10.08
C GLY A 184 -25.99 -13.97 -9.46
N ARG A 185 -25.51 -12.80 -9.02
CA ARG A 185 -26.40 -11.72 -8.54
C ARG A 185 -27.08 -10.97 -9.69
N ALA A 186 -26.35 -10.70 -10.77
CA ALA A 186 -26.88 -9.94 -11.89
C ALA A 186 -27.82 -10.77 -12.77
N HIS A 187 -27.52 -12.06 -12.90
CA HIS A 187 -28.18 -12.94 -13.87
C HIS A 187 -28.56 -14.30 -13.29
N GLY A 188 -28.67 -14.43 -11.96
CA GLY A 188 -29.12 -15.68 -11.32
C GLY A 188 -30.57 -16.02 -11.66
N PRO A 189 -30.98 -17.29 -11.49
CA PRO A 189 -32.37 -17.69 -11.68
C PRO A 189 -33.29 -16.89 -10.75
N LYS A 190 -34.34 -16.28 -11.30
CA LYS A 190 -35.39 -15.60 -10.52
C LYS A 190 -36.28 -16.67 -9.89
N GLU A 191 -36.38 -16.71 -8.56
CA GLU A 191 -37.33 -17.58 -7.87
C GLU A 191 -38.76 -17.14 -8.19
N GLU A 192 -39.44 -17.84 -9.09
CA GLU A 192 -40.91 -17.94 -9.06
C GLU A 192 -41.29 -18.87 -7.91
N ALA A 193 -42.23 -18.40 -7.08
CA ALA A 193 -42.68 -19.05 -5.86
C ALA A 193 -43.00 -20.54 -6.05
N ARG A 194 -42.36 -21.39 -5.25
CA ARG A 194 -42.87 -22.72 -4.92
C ARG A 194 -43.10 -22.82 -3.42
N THR A 195 -44.36 -22.63 -3.07
CA THR A 195 -45.03 -23.25 -1.92
C THR A 195 -44.95 -24.78 -2.00
N ASP A 196 -45.13 -25.38 -0.82
CA ASP A 196 -45.34 -26.80 -0.48
C ASP A 196 -44.12 -27.68 -0.21
N GLY A 197 -43.90 -27.92 1.09
CA GLY A 197 -44.28 -29.22 1.66
C GLY A 197 -43.18 -30.25 1.94
N LEU A 198 -43.07 -30.60 3.22
CA LEU A 198 -42.60 -31.87 3.80
C LEU A 198 -41.08 -32.13 3.90
N VAL A 199 -40.59 -32.07 5.14
CA VAL A 199 -39.48 -32.88 5.64
C VAL A 199 -40.06 -33.86 6.66
N PRO A 200 -40.02 -35.19 6.41
CA PRO A 200 -40.16 -36.17 7.47
C PRO A 200 -38.82 -36.47 8.13
N ASP A 201 -38.92 -36.73 9.43
CA ASP A 201 -37.93 -37.25 10.37
C ASP A 201 -37.09 -38.42 9.83
N GLU A 202 -35.81 -38.44 10.20
CA GLU A 202 -35.12 -39.63 10.72
C GLU A 202 -33.71 -39.25 11.21
N LEU A 203 -33.59 -38.96 12.51
CA LEU A 203 -32.33 -39.02 13.27
C LEU A 203 -32.65 -39.45 14.71
N ARG A 204 -32.53 -40.75 14.97
CA ARG A 204 -32.31 -41.42 16.27
C ARG A 204 -31.75 -42.81 15.92
N ALA A 205 -30.78 -43.43 16.58
CA ALA A 205 -30.03 -43.21 17.82
C ALA A 205 -28.73 -44.06 17.69
N ASP A 206 -27.60 -43.60 18.20
CA ASP A 206 -26.89 -44.08 19.41
C ASP A 206 -25.90 -45.25 19.22
N GLU A 207 -24.69 -44.99 19.74
CA GLU A 207 -23.75 -45.85 20.48
C GLU A 207 -23.32 -47.25 20.01
N LEU A 208 -21.99 -47.44 19.97
CA LEU A 208 -21.22 -48.59 20.53
C LEU A 208 -19.71 -48.24 20.39
N LEU A 209 -19.04 -47.85 21.49
CA LEU A 209 -18.10 -48.64 22.32
C LEU A 209 -16.94 -49.29 21.51
N ALA A 210 -15.68 -48.87 21.63
CA ALA A 210 -14.71 -48.96 22.74
C ALA A 210 -13.88 -50.27 22.75
N GLU A 211 -12.61 -50.12 23.16
CA GLU A 211 -11.55 -51.14 23.42
C GLU A 211 -10.79 -51.68 22.19
N GLY A 212 -9.47 -51.91 22.18
CA GLY A 212 -8.29 -51.82 23.06
C GLY A 212 -7.08 -52.19 22.15
N THR A 213 -5.79 -51.94 22.38
CA THR A 213 -4.97 -52.26 23.55
C THR A 213 -3.52 -51.76 23.30
N ARG A 214 -2.86 -51.36 24.41
CA ARG A 214 -1.42 -51.25 24.77
C ARG A 214 -0.46 -52.23 24.05
N ALA A 215 0.87 -52.17 24.06
CA ALA A 215 1.98 -51.31 24.53
C ALA A 215 3.28 -51.96 23.97
N GLY A 216 4.45 -51.29 24.07
CA GLY A 216 5.74 -51.98 23.86
C GLY A 216 6.93 -51.05 23.64
N GLU A 217 7.81 -50.99 24.64
CA GLU A 217 8.97 -50.11 24.80
C GLU A 217 10.25 -50.56 24.07
N ALA A 218 11.18 -49.60 24.01
CA ALA A 218 12.64 -49.72 24.16
C ALA A 218 13.52 -50.22 22.99
N GLY A 219 14.64 -49.50 22.82
CA GLY A 219 15.83 -50.01 22.15
C GLY A 219 16.63 -48.97 21.39
N MET A 220 17.50 -48.22 22.07
CA MET A 220 18.71 -47.62 21.50
C MET A 220 19.90 -48.42 22.02
N PRO A 221 20.98 -48.60 21.23
CA PRO A 221 22.13 -47.72 21.45
C PRO A 221 22.99 -47.38 20.21
N ASP A 222 23.48 -46.14 20.23
CA ASP A 222 24.86 -45.64 20.08
C ASP A 222 25.99 -46.46 19.40
N SER A 223 26.72 -45.80 18.48
CA SER A 223 28.20 -45.81 18.33
C SER A 223 28.60 -44.83 17.21
N ARG A 224 29.35 -43.73 17.49
CA ARG A 224 30.83 -43.57 17.37
C ARG A 224 31.37 -43.88 15.95
N THR A 225 32.26 -43.13 15.29
CA THR A 225 33.38 -42.24 15.69
C THR A 225 33.97 -41.58 14.40
N ALA A 226 34.46 -40.33 14.48
CA ALA A 226 35.87 -39.89 14.28
C ALA A 226 36.43 -40.01 12.84
N GLU A 227 36.81 -38.93 12.15
CA GLU A 227 38.12 -38.24 12.10
C GLU A 227 38.48 -38.17 10.59
N GLY A 228 39.19 -37.22 9.98
CA GLY A 228 39.97 -36.06 10.39
C GLY A 228 40.90 -35.71 9.20
N ARG A 229 41.38 -34.44 9.16
CA ARG A 229 42.62 -33.96 8.47
C ARG A 229 42.59 -33.89 6.92
N THR A 230 43.22 -32.94 6.23
CA THR A 230 44.19 -31.87 6.58
C THR A 230 44.29 -30.84 5.45
N ALA A 231 44.79 -29.66 5.81
CA ALA A 231 45.15 -28.53 4.96
C ALA A 231 46.46 -28.75 4.16
N GLY A 232 46.72 -27.87 3.18
CA GLY A 232 48.02 -27.70 2.54
C GLY A 232 48.01 -26.63 1.44
N GLU A 233 48.53 -25.45 1.77
CA GLU A 233 48.79 -24.28 0.90
C GLU A 233 50.07 -24.42 0.06
N VAL A 234 50.26 -23.51 -0.91
CA VAL A 234 51.46 -22.68 -1.26
C VAL A 234 51.32 -22.25 -2.75
N ALA A 235 50.99 -20.98 -3.06
CA ALA A 235 51.85 -19.83 -3.46
C ALA A 235 52.69 -20.08 -4.73
N GLU A 236 52.98 -19.18 -5.68
CA GLU A 236 52.88 -17.73 -5.94
C GLU A 236 53.11 -17.60 -7.48
N ALA A 237 52.56 -16.67 -8.26
CA ALA A 237 53.19 -15.39 -8.61
C ALA A 237 52.44 -14.76 -9.80
N GLY A 238 52.36 -13.41 -9.84
CA GLY A 238 51.86 -12.67 -11.01
C GLY A 238 51.28 -11.29 -10.69
N ARG A 239 52.13 -10.38 -10.19
CA ARG A 239 51.79 -8.97 -9.95
C ARG A 239 51.50 -8.25 -11.26
N GLY A 240 50.39 -7.51 -11.34
CA GLY A 240 50.20 -6.47 -12.36
C GLY A 240 48.76 -6.07 -12.66
N ARG A 241 48.40 -4.86 -12.22
CA ARG A 241 47.26 -4.01 -12.65
C ARG A 241 45.92 -4.15 -11.90
N ARG A 242 45.34 -2.96 -11.64
CA ARG A 242 43.94 -2.60 -11.31
C ARG A 242 43.56 -2.48 -9.82
N ARG A 243 44.16 -1.47 -9.17
CA ARG A 243 43.46 -0.66 -8.15
C ARG A 243 42.36 0.17 -8.84
N ALA A 244 41.15 -0.38 -8.94
CA ALA A 244 39.93 0.33 -9.34
C ALA A 244 38.65 -0.48 -8.98
N LYS A 245 38.62 -1.12 -7.80
CA LYS A 245 37.46 -1.91 -7.32
C LYS A 245 37.26 -1.82 -5.80
N ALA A 246 37.33 -0.62 -5.23
CA ALA A 246 37.09 -0.41 -3.79
C ALA A 246 35.86 0.44 -3.42
N ALA A 247 35.08 0.99 -4.37
CA ALA A 247 33.95 1.87 -4.01
C ALA A 247 32.55 1.39 -4.46
N VAL A 248 32.43 0.29 -5.20
CA VAL A 248 31.11 -0.17 -5.74
C VAL A 248 30.62 -1.47 -5.07
N GLY A 249 31.38 -2.03 -4.12
CA GLY A 249 31.07 -3.29 -3.43
C GLY A 249 30.32 -3.19 -2.11
N ALA A 250 30.09 -1.99 -1.56
CA ALA A 250 29.56 -1.83 -0.20
C ALA A 250 28.01 -1.83 -0.10
N ALA A 251 27.28 -1.65 -1.22
CA ALA A 251 25.81 -1.57 -1.20
C ALA A 251 25.11 -2.94 -1.09
N GLY A 252 25.75 -4.02 -1.54
CA GLY A 252 25.16 -5.36 -1.54
C GLY A 252 25.20 -6.06 -0.18
N THR A 253 26.23 -5.82 0.62
CA THR A 253 26.41 -6.45 1.94
C THR A 253 25.74 -5.65 3.07
N ALA A 254 25.61 -4.33 2.93
CA ALA A 254 24.89 -3.48 3.89
C ALA A 254 23.38 -3.77 3.94
N ALA A 255 22.73 -4.09 2.82
CA ALA A 255 21.31 -4.45 2.78
C ALA A 255 21.01 -5.78 3.50
N GLY A 256 21.88 -6.78 3.35
CA GLY A 256 21.77 -8.06 4.06
C GLY A 256 22.12 -7.95 5.55
N GLY A 257 23.09 -7.09 5.91
CA GLY A 257 23.47 -6.80 7.28
C GLY A 257 22.41 -6.01 8.05
N LEU A 258 21.80 -5.01 7.42
CA LEU A 258 20.75 -4.18 8.02
C LEU A 258 19.43 -4.94 8.18
N ALA A 259 19.06 -5.81 7.23
CA ALA A 259 17.92 -6.73 7.39
C ALA A 259 18.13 -7.71 8.57
N ARG A 260 19.36 -8.19 8.80
CA ARG A 260 19.70 -9.01 9.98
C ARG A 260 19.79 -8.20 11.28
N ARG A 261 20.16 -6.91 11.24
CA ARG A 261 20.22 -6.02 12.41
C ARG A 261 18.84 -5.49 12.83
N LEU A 262 17.96 -5.23 11.86
CA LEU A 262 16.54 -4.93 12.07
C LEU A 262 15.74 -6.17 12.48
N ALA A 263 16.14 -7.37 12.06
CA ALA A 263 15.58 -8.62 12.59
C ALA A 263 16.08 -8.98 14.01
N ARG A 264 17.20 -8.39 14.46
CA ARG A 264 17.80 -8.62 15.79
C ARG A 264 17.43 -7.57 16.85
N THR A 265 16.86 -6.44 16.45
CA THR A 265 16.15 -5.55 17.37
C THR A 265 14.72 -6.06 17.53
N ARG A 266 14.58 -7.25 18.13
CA ARG A 266 13.29 -7.64 18.70
C ARG A 266 12.95 -6.59 19.76
N PRO A 267 11.80 -5.90 19.66
CA PRO A 267 11.27 -5.20 20.82
C PRO A 267 11.25 -6.20 21.96
N ARG A 268 11.72 -5.79 23.14
CA ARG A 268 11.59 -6.55 24.38
C ARG A 268 10.18 -7.15 24.38
N PRO A 269 10.00 -8.48 24.43
CA PRO A 269 8.66 -9.06 24.39
C PRO A 269 7.88 -8.41 25.52
N ALA A 270 6.79 -7.74 25.18
CA ALA A 270 5.88 -7.19 26.17
C ALA A 270 5.53 -8.32 27.14
N LYS A 271 5.65 -8.05 28.44
CA LYS A 271 5.35 -9.00 29.53
C LYS A 271 4.07 -9.79 29.20
N PRO A 272 3.97 -11.09 29.52
CA PRO A 272 2.77 -11.88 29.26
C PRO A 272 1.56 -11.17 29.88
N ARG A 273 0.67 -10.66 29.03
CA ARG A 273 -0.54 -9.95 29.46
C ARG A 273 -1.60 -11.00 29.79
N ARG A 274 -2.22 -10.87 30.97
CA ARG A 274 -3.49 -11.52 31.27
C ARG A 274 -4.45 -11.25 30.10
N PRO A 275 -5.20 -12.25 29.60
CA PRO A 275 -6.23 -12.00 28.60
C PRO A 275 -7.18 -10.92 29.13
N PRO A 276 -7.61 -9.97 28.29
CA PRO A 276 -8.54 -8.93 28.72
C PRO A 276 -9.79 -9.57 29.32
N ASP A 277 -10.31 -8.98 30.39
CA ASP A 277 -11.52 -9.46 31.03
C ASP A 277 -12.72 -9.25 30.08
N ALA A 278 -13.14 -10.32 29.42
CA ALA A 278 -14.23 -10.29 28.46
C ALA A 278 -15.60 -10.05 29.12
N ALA A 279 -15.70 -10.22 30.46
CA ALA A 279 -16.93 -10.02 31.22
C ALA A 279 -17.05 -8.57 31.74
N ARG A 280 -15.95 -7.82 31.80
CA ARG A 280 -15.97 -6.40 32.20
C ARG A 280 -16.79 -5.58 31.21
N ALA A 281 -17.79 -4.84 31.69
CA ALA A 281 -18.54 -3.87 30.88
C ALA A 281 -17.65 -2.68 30.47
N LEU A 282 -17.73 -2.27 29.21
CA LEU A 282 -17.08 -1.06 28.68
C LEU A 282 -18.13 -0.10 28.09
N PRO A 283 -17.85 1.22 28.07
CA PRO A 283 -18.73 2.18 27.41
C PRO A 283 -19.03 1.79 25.96
N GLY A 284 -20.31 1.84 25.56
CA GLY A 284 -20.78 1.44 24.24
C GLY A 284 -21.21 -0.03 24.13
N ASP A 285 -21.05 -0.83 25.18
CA ASP A 285 -21.56 -2.20 25.22
C ASP A 285 -23.10 -2.23 25.28
N GLU A 286 -23.69 -1.26 25.97
CA GLU A 286 -25.14 -1.05 26.14
C GLU A 286 -25.86 -0.71 24.82
N LEU A 287 -25.13 -0.23 23.82
CA LEU A 287 -25.67 0.16 22.52
C LEU A 287 -25.97 -1.05 21.62
N ILE A 288 -25.34 -2.20 21.89
CA ILE A 288 -25.61 -3.48 21.22
C ILE A 288 -25.65 -4.58 22.31
N PRO A 289 -26.75 -4.66 23.07
CA PRO A 289 -26.89 -5.65 24.14
C PRO A 289 -26.95 -7.08 23.59
N ASP A 290 -27.45 -7.25 22.36
CA ASP A 290 -27.63 -8.51 21.66
C ASP A 290 -26.50 -8.85 20.68
N ALA A 291 -25.26 -8.44 20.97
CA ALA A 291 -24.12 -8.67 20.09
C ALA A 291 -23.87 -10.18 19.86
N ASP A 292 -23.81 -10.60 18.59
CA ASP A 292 -23.48 -11.99 18.21
C ASP A 292 -21.99 -12.31 18.40
N GLY A 293 -21.14 -11.30 18.52
CA GLY A 293 -19.71 -11.48 18.75
C GLY A 293 -19.01 -10.24 19.29
N GLN A 294 -17.97 -10.48 20.08
CA GLN A 294 -17.11 -9.43 20.60
C GLN A 294 -15.62 -9.77 20.43
N LEU A 295 -14.80 -8.74 20.27
CA LEU A 295 -13.36 -8.82 20.27
C LEU A 295 -12.80 -7.70 21.15
N THR A 296 -12.06 -8.05 22.20
CA THR A 296 -11.35 -7.09 23.06
C THR A 296 -9.85 -7.28 22.91
N GLN A 297 -9.12 -6.19 22.73
CA GLN A 297 -7.66 -6.17 22.77
C GLN A 297 -7.18 -5.02 23.64
N GLU A 298 -6.05 -5.22 24.30
CA GLU A 298 -5.45 -4.23 25.18
C GLU A 298 -3.97 -4.03 24.86
N VAL A 299 -3.54 -2.77 24.89
CA VAL A 299 -2.14 -2.38 24.82
C VAL A 299 -1.82 -1.40 25.94
N ILE A 300 -0.58 -1.41 26.44
CA ILE A 300 -0.07 -0.45 27.41
C ILE A 300 0.78 0.45 26.54
N VAL A 301 0.50 1.73 26.62
CA VAL A 301 1.19 2.76 25.89
C VAL A 301 1.95 3.56 26.95
N ASP A 302 3.25 3.71 26.74
CA ASP A 302 4.14 4.49 27.60
C ASP A 302 3.96 5.99 27.31
N ALA A 303 2.70 6.46 27.44
CA ALA A 303 2.29 7.84 27.27
C ALA A 303 1.02 8.11 28.09
N ARG A 304 0.79 9.39 28.42
CA ARG A 304 -0.42 9.85 29.11
C ARG A 304 -1.66 9.79 28.19
N PRO A 305 -2.89 9.70 28.74
CA PRO A 305 -4.10 9.72 27.92
C PRO A 305 -4.22 10.97 27.04
N THR A 306 -3.76 12.12 27.55
CA THR A 306 -3.71 13.40 26.80
C THR A 306 -2.73 13.41 25.63
N THR A 307 -1.69 12.57 25.65
CA THR A 307 -0.77 12.37 24.53
C THR A 307 -1.32 11.39 23.49
N ILE A 308 -2.11 10.41 23.94
CA ILE A 308 -2.72 9.38 23.07
C ILE A 308 -3.97 9.92 22.36
N TRP A 309 -4.77 10.71 23.05
CA TRP A 309 -6.07 11.19 22.60
C TRP A 309 -6.06 11.91 21.24
N PRO A 310 -5.12 12.84 20.96
CA PRO A 310 -5.04 13.50 19.65
C PRO A 310 -4.91 12.53 18.47
N TRP A 311 -4.22 11.39 18.68
CA TRP A 311 -4.10 10.35 17.65
C TRP A 311 -5.43 9.64 17.40
N LEU A 312 -6.24 9.39 18.43
CA LEU A 312 -7.55 8.74 18.29
C LEU A 312 -8.54 9.63 17.53
N VAL A 313 -8.63 10.91 17.89
CA VAL A 313 -9.65 11.81 17.32
C VAL A 313 -9.40 12.16 15.86
N GLN A 314 -8.14 12.12 15.40
CA GLN A 314 -7.80 12.39 13.99
C GLN A 314 -7.93 11.17 13.06
N MET A 315 -8.29 9.99 13.59
CA MET A 315 -8.44 8.78 12.79
C MET A 315 -9.44 8.97 11.65
N GLY A 316 -9.22 8.28 10.53
CA GLY A 316 -10.15 8.23 9.41
C GLY A 316 -9.46 8.17 8.06
N THR A 317 -10.09 7.51 7.09
CA THR A 317 -9.65 7.47 5.70
C THR A 317 -9.78 8.87 5.09
N GLY A 318 -8.71 9.40 4.52
CA GLY A 318 -8.68 10.80 4.06
C GLY A 318 -8.46 11.84 5.18
N ARG A 319 -8.41 11.40 6.44
CA ARG A 319 -7.88 12.15 7.61
C ARG A 319 -6.46 11.63 7.90
N ALA A 320 -6.16 11.24 9.14
CA ALA A 320 -4.86 10.70 9.52
C ALA A 320 -4.67 9.19 9.22
N GLY A 321 -5.67 8.51 8.66
CA GLY A 321 -5.71 7.05 8.55
C GLY A 321 -6.07 6.37 9.87
N PHE A 322 -6.18 5.04 9.85
CA PHE A 322 -6.49 4.22 11.03
C PHE A 322 -5.26 3.57 11.68
N TYR A 323 -4.04 3.97 11.29
CA TYR A 323 -2.76 3.43 11.81
C TYR A 323 -2.58 1.91 11.67
N SER A 324 -3.43 1.26 10.88
CA SER A 324 -3.40 -0.17 10.59
C SER A 324 -2.61 -0.43 9.30
N LEU A 325 -2.96 -1.49 8.58
CA LEU A 325 -2.42 -1.80 7.27
C LEU A 325 -2.99 -0.81 6.23
N ASP A 326 -2.23 0.24 5.93
CA ASP A 326 -2.61 1.32 5.01
C ASP A 326 -3.11 0.83 3.63
N LEU A 327 -2.54 -0.26 3.11
CA LEU A 327 -2.93 -0.85 1.83
C LEU A 327 -4.37 -1.38 1.84
N LEU A 328 -4.86 -1.84 3.00
CA LEU A 328 -6.17 -2.44 3.16
C LEU A 328 -7.19 -1.46 3.77
N GLY A 329 -6.74 -0.57 4.66
CA GLY A 329 -7.63 0.27 5.48
C GLY A 329 -7.57 1.77 5.20
N ASN A 330 -6.61 2.28 4.42
CA ASN A 330 -6.46 3.72 4.15
C ASN A 330 -6.27 4.02 2.66
N ALA A 331 -6.89 3.22 1.78
CA ALA A 331 -6.80 3.39 0.32
C ALA A 331 -5.36 3.34 -0.25
N GLY A 332 -4.42 2.73 0.48
CA GLY A 332 -3.01 2.77 0.16
C GLY A 332 -2.30 4.07 0.55
N ARG A 333 -3.00 5.11 1.03
CA ARG A 333 -2.38 6.33 1.57
C ARG A 333 -1.67 6.01 2.88
N ARG A 334 -0.52 6.65 3.10
CA ARG A 334 0.25 6.50 4.33
C ARG A 334 -0.57 7.08 5.49
N SER A 335 -0.73 6.36 6.59
CA SER A 335 -1.31 6.94 7.80
C SER A 335 -0.39 8.05 8.32
N ALA A 336 -0.98 9.16 8.74
CA ALA A 336 -0.26 10.31 9.25
C ALA A 336 0.66 9.91 10.38
N ARG A 337 1.76 10.63 10.49
CA ARG A 337 2.80 10.39 11.47
C ARG A 337 3.01 11.61 12.36
N GLU A 338 2.33 12.71 12.05
CA GLU A 338 2.20 13.92 12.88
C GLU A 338 0.73 14.15 13.26
N LEU A 339 0.53 15.04 14.23
CA LEU A 339 -0.81 15.48 14.63
C LEU A 339 -1.24 16.62 13.71
N HIS A 340 -2.43 16.50 13.15
CA HIS A 340 -3.02 17.47 12.24
C HIS A 340 -4.01 18.35 13.00
N PRO A 341 -3.74 19.65 13.19
CA PRO A 341 -4.64 20.57 13.90
C PRO A 341 -6.07 20.56 13.34
N GLU A 342 -6.20 20.45 12.02
CA GLU A 342 -7.48 20.43 11.30
C GLU A 342 -8.35 19.19 11.60
N PHE A 343 -7.80 18.15 12.24
CA PHE A 343 -8.52 16.92 12.58
C PHE A 343 -8.83 16.78 14.08
N GLN A 344 -8.57 17.80 14.90
CA GLN A 344 -8.73 17.69 16.36
C GLN A 344 -10.15 18.01 16.86
N ASP A 345 -10.98 18.72 16.09
CA ASP A 345 -12.37 19.06 16.46
C ASP A 345 -13.33 17.94 16.03
N LEU A 346 -13.34 16.84 16.78
CA LEU A 346 -14.27 15.72 16.59
C LEU A 346 -15.40 15.78 17.61
N ARG A 347 -16.65 15.65 17.16
CA ARG A 347 -17.85 15.77 17.99
C ARG A 347 -18.75 14.53 17.87
N VAL A 348 -19.61 14.34 18.86
CA VAL A 348 -20.66 13.30 18.80
C VAL A 348 -21.60 13.60 17.63
N GLY A 349 -21.93 12.56 16.86
CA GLY A 349 -22.71 12.64 15.62
C GLY A 349 -21.88 12.80 14.35
N ASP A 350 -20.59 13.15 14.45
CA ASP A 350 -19.71 13.24 13.28
C ASP A 350 -19.47 11.86 12.66
N LEU A 351 -19.25 11.83 11.34
CA LEU A 351 -18.87 10.62 10.63
C LEU A 351 -17.35 10.58 10.41
N VAL A 352 -16.67 9.61 11.03
CA VAL A 352 -15.27 9.26 10.75
C VAL A 352 -15.20 8.43 9.48
N PRO A 353 -14.66 8.93 8.36
CA PRO A 353 -14.70 8.19 7.10
C PRO A 353 -13.88 6.90 7.16
N ALA A 354 -14.42 5.82 6.60
CA ALA A 354 -13.73 4.54 6.42
C ALA A 354 -13.39 4.29 4.95
N THR A 355 -14.06 4.97 4.02
CA THR A 355 -13.81 4.88 2.58
C THR A 355 -13.30 6.21 1.99
N PRO A 356 -12.57 6.18 0.85
CA PRO A 356 -11.93 7.38 0.29
C PRO A 356 -12.90 8.40 -0.30
N ASP A 357 -14.10 7.96 -0.66
CA ASP A 357 -15.21 8.78 -1.16
C ASP A 357 -16.06 9.36 -0.03
N GLY A 358 -15.74 9.09 1.24
CA GLY A 358 -16.48 9.59 2.39
C GLY A 358 -17.88 9.01 2.58
N GLY A 359 -18.35 8.17 1.63
CA GLY A 359 -19.70 7.62 1.61
C GLY A 359 -19.98 6.53 2.65
N ALA A 360 -18.94 5.99 3.31
CA ALA A 360 -19.07 5.09 4.43
C ALA A 360 -17.97 5.33 5.48
N GLY A 361 -18.31 5.13 6.76
CA GLY A 361 -17.52 5.48 7.93
C GLY A 361 -18.09 4.95 9.23
N PHE A 362 -17.62 5.51 10.34
CA PHE A 362 -18.15 5.24 11.67
C PHE A 362 -18.63 6.53 12.31
N GLU A 363 -19.87 6.53 12.77
CA GLU A 363 -20.48 7.63 13.52
C GLU A 363 -19.86 7.70 14.92
N VAL A 364 -19.57 8.91 15.39
CA VAL A 364 -19.09 9.14 16.76
C VAL A 364 -20.30 9.09 17.70
N LEU A 365 -20.38 8.03 18.51
CA LEU A 365 -21.53 7.80 19.40
C LEU A 365 -21.29 8.36 20.80
N VAL A 366 -20.06 8.22 21.31
CA VAL A 366 -19.66 8.73 22.62
C VAL A 366 -18.27 9.34 22.52
N LEU A 367 -18.08 10.51 23.11
CA LEU A 367 -16.80 11.21 23.14
C LEU A 367 -16.58 11.84 24.51
N HIS A 368 -15.70 11.23 25.31
CA HIS A 368 -15.18 11.82 26.56
C HIS A 368 -13.68 12.06 26.39
N PRO A 369 -13.26 13.33 26.28
CA PRO A 369 -11.87 13.70 26.03
C PRO A 369 -10.88 12.98 26.95
N ALA A 370 -9.79 12.47 26.35
CA ALA A 370 -8.73 11.72 27.02
C ALA A 370 -9.19 10.49 27.83
N ARG A 371 -10.40 9.96 27.57
CA ARG A 371 -10.95 8.81 28.31
C ARG A 371 -11.63 7.80 27.41
N VAL A 372 -12.62 8.21 26.62
CA VAL A 372 -13.50 7.28 25.89
C VAL A 372 -13.84 7.84 24.51
N LEU A 373 -13.63 7.02 23.47
CA LEU A 373 -14.16 7.25 22.13
C LEU A 373 -14.94 6.00 21.71
N VAL A 374 -16.25 6.13 21.47
CA VAL A 374 -17.08 5.06 20.92
C VAL A 374 -17.51 5.46 19.52
N LEU A 375 -17.12 4.64 18.56
CA LEU A 375 -17.54 4.75 17.17
C LEU A 375 -18.59 3.66 16.87
N GLY A 376 -19.46 3.87 15.90
CA GLY A 376 -20.35 2.81 15.46
C GLY A 376 -20.86 2.95 14.04
N GLY A 377 -21.42 1.88 13.52
CA GLY A 377 -22.00 1.87 12.18
C GLY A 377 -23.14 0.87 12.10
N LEU A 378 -24.20 1.27 11.40
CA LEU A 378 -25.27 0.39 10.96
C LEU A 378 -25.27 0.41 9.43
N VAL A 379 -25.24 -0.77 8.82
CA VAL A 379 -25.23 -0.92 7.36
C VAL A 379 -26.32 -1.87 6.94
N ASP A 380 -27.16 -1.41 6.03
CA ASP A 380 -28.06 -2.27 5.28
C ASP A 380 -27.26 -3.08 4.27
N ARG A 381 -27.26 -4.40 4.43
CA ARG A 381 -26.53 -5.33 3.56
C ARG A 381 -27.24 -5.58 2.23
N LEU A 382 -28.52 -5.22 2.11
CA LEU A 382 -29.25 -5.36 0.86
C LEU A 382 -28.87 -4.23 -0.10
N SER A 383 -29.03 -2.98 0.33
CA SER A 383 -28.68 -1.80 -0.45
C SER A 383 -27.19 -1.41 -0.37
N ASN A 384 -26.44 -2.03 0.56
CA ASN A 384 -25.05 -1.70 0.87
C ASN A 384 -24.86 -0.21 1.25
N THR A 385 -25.86 0.35 1.94
CA THR A 385 -25.87 1.74 2.39
C THR A 385 -25.64 1.83 3.89
N GLN A 386 -24.93 2.88 4.32
CA GLN A 386 -24.76 3.18 5.74
C GLN A 386 -25.93 4.02 6.24
N LEU A 387 -26.56 3.55 7.31
CA LEU A 387 -27.66 4.24 7.99
C LEU A 387 -27.14 5.00 9.22
N PRO A 388 -27.94 5.92 9.79
CA PRO A 388 -27.72 6.41 11.16
C PRO A 388 -27.65 5.24 12.13
N PHE A 389 -26.74 5.30 13.11
CA PHE A 389 -26.55 4.17 14.02
C PHE A 389 -27.83 3.82 14.80
N ALA A 390 -28.61 4.84 15.18
CA ALA A 390 -29.87 4.70 15.91
C ALA A 390 -31.08 4.33 15.03
N ALA A 391 -30.92 4.18 13.71
CA ALA A 391 -32.02 3.82 12.82
C ALA A 391 -32.50 2.38 13.07
N THR A 392 -33.75 2.12 12.70
CA THR A 392 -34.33 0.78 12.77
C THR A 392 -33.51 -0.22 11.95
N ARG A 393 -33.16 -1.36 12.54
CA ARG A 393 -32.34 -2.38 11.89
C ARG A 393 -33.10 -2.98 10.68
N PRO A 394 -32.52 -2.95 9.48
CA PRO A 394 -33.12 -3.59 8.31
C PRO A 394 -33.02 -5.12 8.38
N ALA A 395 -33.77 -5.84 7.54
CA ALA A 395 -33.84 -7.30 7.60
C ALA A 395 -32.47 -8.01 7.40
N ARG A 396 -31.57 -7.40 6.61
CA ARG A 396 -30.18 -7.85 6.44
C ARG A 396 -29.27 -6.71 6.86
N PHE A 397 -28.69 -6.81 8.05
CA PHE A 397 -27.81 -5.77 8.56
C PHE A 397 -26.54 -6.37 9.14
N TRP A 398 -25.52 -5.51 9.24
CA TRP A 398 -24.56 -5.61 10.33
C TRP A 398 -24.54 -4.27 11.06
N GLN A 399 -24.42 -4.36 12.37
CA GLN A 399 -24.27 -3.20 13.26
C GLN A 399 -23.03 -3.45 14.12
N ALA A 400 -22.24 -2.42 14.33
CA ALA A 400 -21.02 -2.53 15.11
C ALA A 400 -20.82 -1.32 16.02
N THR A 401 -20.31 -1.57 17.23
CA THR A 401 -19.68 -0.54 18.06
C THR A 401 -18.20 -0.84 18.22
N TRP A 402 -17.40 0.22 18.23
CA TRP A 402 -15.96 0.17 18.39
C TRP A 402 -15.52 1.18 19.44
N SER A 403 -15.26 0.67 20.63
CA SER A 403 -14.92 1.46 21.82
C SER A 403 -13.42 1.48 22.05
N PHE A 404 -12.87 2.67 22.26
CA PHE A 404 -11.50 2.92 22.71
C PHE A 404 -11.54 3.56 24.10
N VAL A 405 -11.00 2.87 25.10
CA VAL A 405 -10.99 3.32 26.50
C VAL A 405 -9.55 3.50 26.93
N LEU A 406 -9.23 4.69 27.44
CA LEU A 406 -7.93 5.07 27.99
C LEU A 406 -8.01 5.07 29.51
N GLU A 407 -7.27 4.16 30.14
CA GLU A 407 -7.20 4.02 31.59
C GLU A 407 -5.78 4.33 32.05
N PRO A 408 -5.56 5.43 32.78
CA PRO A 408 -4.24 5.70 33.36
C PRO A 408 -3.89 4.57 34.34
N LEU A 409 -2.69 4.00 34.20
CA LEU A 409 -2.16 2.99 35.12
C LEU A 409 -1.24 3.66 36.15
N ASP A 410 -0.32 4.48 35.66
CA ASP A 410 0.63 5.30 36.41
C ASP A 410 0.73 6.68 35.72
N GLY A 411 1.47 7.64 36.29
CA GLY A 411 1.55 9.03 35.79
C GLY A 411 1.94 9.20 34.31
N ASP A 412 2.66 8.24 33.72
CA ASP A 412 3.13 8.27 32.33
C ASP A 412 2.74 7.04 31.49
N ALA A 413 1.90 6.15 32.00
CA ALA A 413 1.49 4.93 31.29
C ALA A 413 -0.03 4.76 31.25
N THR A 414 -0.55 4.40 30.08
CA THR A 414 -1.99 4.24 29.84
C THR A 414 -2.30 2.86 29.29
N ARG A 415 -3.29 2.18 29.86
CA ARG A 415 -3.93 1.03 29.24
C ARG A 415 -4.94 1.54 28.22
N LEU A 416 -4.70 1.23 26.95
CA LEU A 416 -5.65 1.43 25.87
C LEU A 416 -6.36 0.10 25.58
N THR A 417 -7.66 0.08 25.85
CA THR A 417 -8.55 -1.04 25.56
C THR A 417 -9.38 -0.71 24.32
N ALA A 418 -9.32 -1.57 23.30
CA ALA A 418 -10.19 -1.48 22.12
C ALA A 418 -11.13 -2.69 22.07
N ARG A 419 -12.44 -2.42 22.01
CA ARG A 419 -13.49 -3.43 21.94
C ARG A 419 -14.36 -3.22 20.72
N LEU A 420 -14.45 -4.24 19.88
CA LEU A 420 -15.44 -4.33 18.80
C LEU A 420 -16.58 -5.24 19.26
N ARG A 421 -17.82 -4.78 19.15
CA ARG A 421 -19.04 -5.61 19.27
C ARG A 421 -19.81 -5.55 17.96
N MET A 422 -20.33 -6.69 17.53
CA MET A 422 -21.03 -6.83 16.26
C MET A 422 -22.36 -7.56 16.47
N ALA A 423 -23.42 -7.05 15.85
CA ALA A 423 -24.69 -7.74 15.66
C ALA A 423 -24.96 -7.90 14.16
N PHE A 424 -25.60 -9.02 13.81
CA PHE A 424 -25.96 -9.41 12.45
C PHE A 424 -27.43 -9.80 12.39
N GLY A 425 -28.07 -9.57 11.24
CA GLY A 425 -29.39 -10.15 10.99
C GLY A 425 -29.37 -11.69 11.05
N ALA A 426 -30.47 -12.31 11.44
CA ALA A 426 -30.58 -13.75 11.75
C ALA A 426 -29.97 -14.68 10.68
N ARG A 427 -30.09 -14.35 9.38
CA ARG A 427 -29.55 -15.13 8.25
C ARG A 427 -28.04 -14.91 7.98
N SER A 428 -27.39 -13.98 8.68
CA SER A 428 -25.98 -13.58 8.46
C SER A 428 -25.04 -13.99 9.59
N ARG A 429 -25.54 -14.64 10.65
CA ARG A 429 -24.77 -15.02 11.87
C ARG A 429 -23.52 -15.86 11.60
N LEU A 430 -23.49 -16.67 10.53
CA LEU A 430 -22.29 -17.43 10.14
C LEU A 430 -21.08 -16.56 9.74
N HIS A 431 -21.28 -15.29 9.36
CA HIS A 431 -20.19 -14.38 8.98
C HIS A 431 -19.34 -13.92 10.17
N SER A 432 -19.86 -14.00 11.40
CA SER A 432 -19.15 -13.66 12.64
C SER A 432 -17.83 -14.43 12.79
N ARG A 433 -17.80 -15.71 12.39
CA ARG A 433 -16.66 -16.62 12.58
C ARG A 433 -15.45 -16.30 11.69
N TRP A 434 -15.66 -15.64 10.55
CA TRP A 434 -14.60 -15.35 9.57
C TRP A 434 -14.05 -13.92 9.67
N ILE A 435 -14.82 -12.99 10.23
CA ILE A 435 -14.41 -11.60 10.42
C ILE A 435 -13.38 -11.48 11.57
N SER A 436 -13.45 -12.36 12.57
CA SER A 436 -12.63 -12.26 13.79
C SER A 436 -11.10 -12.31 13.55
N PRO A 437 -10.51 -13.25 12.77
CA PRO A 437 -9.04 -13.32 12.65
C PRO A 437 -8.41 -12.14 11.89
N LEU A 438 -9.04 -11.70 10.79
CA LEU A 438 -8.57 -10.55 10.01
C LEU A 438 -8.74 -9.24 10.79
N HIS A 439 -9.89 -9.07 11.45
CA HIS A 439 -10.12 -7.91 12.31
C HIS A 439 -9.16 -7.90 13.49
N HIS A 440 -8.94 -9.05 14.13
CA HIS A 440 -7.95 -9.20 15.20
C HIS A 440 -6.56 -8.74 14.76
N LEU A 441 -6.09 -9.17 13.58
CA LEU A 441 -4.80 -8.74 13.04
C LEU A 441 -4.76 -7.24 12.73
N ALA A 442 -5.81 -6.71 12.12
CA ALA A 442 -5.91 -5.30 11.75
C ALA A 442 -5.93 -4.39 12.99
N GLN A 443 -6.74 -4.72 14.01
CA GLN A 443 -6.81 -3.99 15.27
C GLN A 443 -5.50 -4.14 16.07
N SER A 444 -4.89 -5.32 16.07
CA SER A 444 -3.55 -5.53 16.65
C SER A 444 -2.48 -4.65 15.98
N HIS A 445 -2.56 -4.42 14.66
CA HIS A 445 -1.64 -3.52 13.97
C HIS A 445 -1.94 -2.06 14.29
N GLN A 446 -3.21 -1.66 14.31
CA GLN A 446 -3.62 -0.31 14.69
C GLN A 446 -3.16 0.06 16.09
N LEU A 447 -3.43 -0.78 17.09
CA LEU A 447 -3.05 -0.49 18.48
C LEU A 447 -1.54 -0.32 18.63
N ARG A 448 -0.75 -1.17 17.96
CA ARG A 448 0.72 -1.02 17.92
C ARG A 448 1.16 0.23 17.15
N GLY A 449 0.50 0.55 16.04
CA GLY A 449 0.80 1.71 15.22
C GLY A 449 0.46 3.03 15.92
N LEU A 450 -0.60 3.05 16.71
CA LEU A 450 -1.01 4.17 17.55
C LEU A 450 -0.09 4.31 18.77
N ALA A 451 0.22 3.21 19.45
CA ALA A 451 1.19 3.19 20.56
C ALA A 451 2.56 3.73 20.10
N ALA A 452 3.08 3.26 18.96
CA ALA A 452 4.35 3.74 18.41
C ALA A 452 4.36 5.24 18.05
N ARG A 453 3.19 5.84 17.75
CA ARG A 453 3.05 7.27 17.49
C ARG A 453 3.02 8.07 18.78
N ALA A 454 2.19 7.65 19.73
CA ALA A 454 2.08 8.29 21.04
C ALA A 454 3.40 8.25 21.82
N GLU A 455 4.17 7.17 21.67
CA GLU A 455 5.46 6.97 22.34
C GLU A 455 6.65 7.53 21.53
N GLY A 456 6.42 8.13 20.36
CA GLY A 456 7.50 8.66 19.52
C GLY A 456 8.47 7.60 18.95
N ARG A 457 8.09 6.32 18.95
CA ARG A 457 8.93 5.18 18.54
C ARG A 457 8.91 4.87 17.05
N LEU A 458 8.19 5.64 16.24
CA LEU A 458 8.16 5.42 14.80
C LEU A 458 9.57 5.59 14.19
N PRO A 459 10.03 4.66 13.31
CA PRO A 459 11.31 4.83 12.62
C PRO A 459 11.28 6.09 11.76
N ARG A 460 12.40 6.76 11.50
CA ARG A 460 12.38 7.94 10.60
C ARG A 460 11.87 7.56 9.21
N ASP A 461 12.45 6.54 8.62
CA ASP A 461 12.13 6.03 7.29
C ASP A 461 11.37 4.70 7.35
N ASP A 462 10.42 4.52 6.45
CA ASP A 462 9.81 3.22 6.18
C ASP A 462 10.15 2.70 4.77
N TRP A 463 9.62 1.54 4.41
CA TRP A 463 9.91 0.90 3.13
C TRP A 463 9.49 1.74 1.91
N ARG A 464 8.49 2.64 2.05
CA ARG A 464 8.06 3.54 0.98
C ARG A 464 9.10 4.62 0.76
N ASP A 465 9.65 5.18 1.84
CA ASP A 465 10.72 6.16 1.79
C ASP A 465 11.98 5.56 1.13
N VAL A 466 12.33 4.32 1.50
CA VAL A 466 13.43 3.56 0.87
C VAL A 466 13.17 3.33 -0.62
N ALA A 467 11.97 2.87 -1.00
CA ALA A 467 11.63 2.61 -2.39
C ALA A 467 11.65 3.91 -3.24
N ALA A 468 11.13 5.01 -2.69
CA ALA A 468 11.20 6.32 -3.33
C ALA A 468 12.65 6.79 -3.49
N GLY A 469 13.47 6.66 -2.44
CA GLY A 469 14.89 7.03 -2.48
C GLY A 469 15.71 6.20 -3.46
N LEU A 470 15.49 4.89 -3.55
CA LEU A 470 16.09 4.04 -4.59
C LEU A 470 15.70 4.51 -6.00
N GLY A 471 14.44 4.90 -6.20
CA GLY A 471 13.97 5.52 -7.45
C GLY A 471 14.66 6.86 -7.73
N GLY A 472 14.88 7.69 -6.71
CA GLY A 472 15.65 8.93 -6.79
C GLY A 472 17.10 8.68 -7.22
N ALA A 473 17.80 7.76 -6.56
CA ALA A 473 19.18 7.39 -6.90
C ALA A 473 19.32 6.85 -8.33
N ALA A 474 18.36 6.04 -8.80
CA ALA A 474 18.34 5.58 -10.18
C ALA A 474 18.19 6.73 -11.19
N ARG A 475 17.39 7.76 -10.86
CA ARG A 475 17.28 8.98 -11.69
C ARG A 475 18.57 9.79 -11.68
N MET A 476 19.23 9.94 -10.53
CA MET A 476 20.52 10.63 -10.44
C MET A 476 21.57 9.95 -11.33
N ALA A 477 21.64 8.61 -11.31
CA ALA A 477 22.54 7.84 -12.17
C ALA A 477 22.21 8.04 -13.67
N ALA A 478 20.93 8.05 -14.04
CA ALA A 478 20.50 8.30 -15.41
C ALA A 478 20.83 9.73 -15.89
N GLU A 479 20.71 10.72 -15.01
CA GLU A 479 21.07 12.11 -15.32
C GLU A 479 22.59 12.28 -15.47
N ALA A 480 23.39 11.60 -14.65
CA ALA A 480 24.85 11.62 -14.72
C ALA A 480 25.38 11.09 -16.07
N VAL A 481 24.74 10.07 -16.65
CA VAL A 481 25.14 9.50 -17.95
C VAL A 481 24.56 10.22 -19.16
N THR A 482 23.78 11.30 -18.96
CA THR A 482 23.16 12.08 -20.04
C THR A 482 23.55 13.56 -19.98
N PRO A 483 24.85 13.93 -19.97
CA PRO A 483 25.30 15.32 -19.81
C PRO A 483 24.79 16.26 -20.92
N PHE A 484 24.51 15.74 -22.11
CA PHE A 484 23.96 16.48 -23.25
C PHE A 484 22.53 17.00 -23.02
N LEU A 485 21.80 16.51 -22.01
CA LEU A 485 20.49 17.03 -21.62
C LEU A 485 20.57 18.11 -20.53
N ARG A 486 21.78 18.52 -20.11
CA ARG A 486 22.01 19.50 -19.03
C ARG A 486 21.29 20.82 -19.26
N SER A 487 21.32 21.36 -20.48
CA SER A 487 20.66 22.65 -20.80
C SER A 487 19.17 22.61 -20.46
N ARG A 488 18.47 21.54 -20.88
CA ARG A 488 17.05 21.32 -20.57
C ARG A 488 16.80 21.02 -19.11
N ARG A 489 17.73 20.32 -18.43
CA ARG A 489 17.56 20.02 -17.01
C ARG A 489 17.62 21.26 -16.14
N ARG A 490 18.50 22.21 -16.46
CA ARG A 490 18.71 23.47 -15.71
C ARG A 490 17.50 24.39 -15.68
N THR A 491 16.59 24.29 -16.64
CA THR A 491 15.37 25.13 -16.74
C THR A 491 14.10 24.31 -16.60
N TRP A 492 14.15 23.17 -15.90
CA TRP A 492 13.02 22.26 -15.78
C TRP A 492 11.75 22.94 -15.24
N GLY A 493 10.62 22.68 -15.91
CA GLY A 493 9.33 23.23 -15.52
C GLY A 493 9.06 24.65 -16.01
N LEU A 494 10.01 25.23 -16.76
CA LEU A 494 9.82 26.49 -17.48
C LEU A 494 9.76 26.23 -18.99
N PRO A 495 8.77 26.80 -19.70
CA PRO A 495 8.79 26.89 -21.17
C PRO A 495 10.08 27.53 -21.69
N ALA A 496 10.51 27.17 -22.91
CA ALA A 496 11.77 27.66 -23.48
C ALA A 496 11.77 29.18 -23.74
N ASP A 497 10.59 29.74 -23.96
CA ASP A 497 10.27 31.14 -24.17
C ASP A 497 9.87 31.88 -22.88
N ASP A 498 9.81 31.20 -21.73
CA ASP A 498 9.45 31.83 -20.47
C ASP A 498 10.55 32.82 -20.06
N PRO A 499 10.23 34.09 -19.78
CA PRO A 499 11.22 35.06 -19.30
C PRO A 499 11.97 34.60 -18.06
N ALA A 500 11.37 33.75 -17.22
CA ALA A 500 12.01 33.14 -16.06
C ALA A 500 13.10 32.11 -16.43
N ALA A 501 13.04 31.52 -17.62
CA ALA A 501 14.09 30.63 -18.15
C ALA A 501 15.25 31.42 -18.76
N GLY A 502 15.03 32.68 -19.14
CA GLY A 502 16.05 33.58 -19.66
C GLY A 502 17.11 33.91 -18.62
N ARG A 503 18.38 33.99 -19.05
CA ARG A 503 19.49 34.44 -18.18
C ARG A 503 19.38 35.91 -17.79
N ASP A 504 18.65 36.70 -18.58
CA ASP A 504 18.56 38.15 -18.43
C ASP A 504 17.56 38.57 -17.34
N ARG A 505 16.65 37.68 -16.93
CA ARG A 505 15.76 37.94 -15.80
C ARG A 505 16.54 37.81 -14.49
N THR A 506 16.53 38.91 -13.73
CA THR A 506 17.17 39.02 -12.43
C THR A 506 16.17 38.69 -11.33
N TYR A 507 16.60 37.89 -10.36
CA TYR A 507 15.86 37.59 -9.14
C TYR A 507 16.58 38.10 -7.88
N PRO A 508 15.88 38.25 -6.73
CA PRO A 508 16.52 38.53 -5.45
C PRO A 508 17.66 37.55 -5.16
N GLY A 509 18.79 38.08 -4.71
CA GLY A 509 20.02 37.30 -4.45
C GLY A 509 20.93 37.10 -5.67
N ASP A 510 20.47 37.31 -6.92
CA ASP A 510 21.32 37.13 -8.11
C ASP A 510 22.57 38.04 -8.11
N HIS A 511 22.48 39.21 -7.46
CA HIS A 511 23.58 40.18 -7.34
C HIS A 511 24.71 39.70 -6.41
N LEU A 512 24.45 38.75 -5.51
CA LEU A 512 25.47 38.18 -4.62
C LEU A 512 26.45 37.28 -5.40
N ILE A 513 25.98 36.64 -6.48
CA ILE A 513 26.79 35.85 -7.40
C ILE A 513 26.49 36.27 -8.84
N PRO A 514 27.05 37.41 -9.30
CA PRO A 514 26.74 37.97 -10.61
C PRO A 514 27.19 37.05 -11.74
N ASN A 515 28.34 36.37 -11.57
CA ASN A 515 28.95 35.49 -12.57
C ASN A 515 29.01 34.03 -12.08
N PRO A 516 27.88 33.30 -12.04
CA PRO A 516 27.85 31.95 -11.53
C PRO A 516 28.49 30.98 -12.52
N ARG A 517 29.42 30.14 -12.03
CA ARG A 517 29.99 29.03 -12.80
C ARG A 517 28.95 27.94 -13.07
N TRP A 518 28.02 27.75 -12.13
CA TRP A 518 26.94 26.79 -12.27
C TRP A 518 25.66 27.26 -11.57
N GLY A 519 24.51 26.73 -12.01
CA GLY A 519 23.22 27.01 -11.42
C GLY A 519 22.05 26.43 -12.20
N PHE A 520 20.87 26.43 -11.61
CA PHE A 520 19.62 26.02 -12.23
C PHE A 520 18.48 26.95 -11.83
N THR A 521 17.40 26.94 -12.60
CA THR A 521 16.13 27.59 -12.27
C THR A 521 15.02 26.61 -12.63
N HIS A 522 14.36 26.09 -11.61
CA HIS A 522 13.27 25.15 -11.76
C HIS A 522 11.97 25.80 -11.32
N ALA A 523 10.87 25.37 -11.92
CA ALA A 523 9.55 25.82 -11.51
C ALA A 523 8.52 24.70 -11.52
N ILE A 524 7.47 24.86 -10.73
CA ILE A 524 6.27 24.04 -10.83
C ILE A 524 5.04 24.91 -10.60
N GLU A 525 3.97 24.62 -11.32
CA GLU A 525 2.68 25.27 -11.09
C GLU A 525 1.90 24.46 -10.05
N ILE A 526 1.36 25.16 -9.05
CA ILE A 526 0.61 24.62 -7.93
C ILE A 526 -0.80 25.21 -7.99
N ASN A 527 -1.81 24.35 -7.97
CA ASN A 527 -3.23 24.70 -7.94
C ASN A 527 -3.68 25.06 -6.51
N ALA A 528 -2.98 26.04 -5.94
CA ALA A 528 -3.27 26.64 -4.66
C ALA A 528 -2.88 28.12 -4.69
N PRO A 529 -3.55 28.99 -3.91
CA PRO A 529 -3.19 30.38 -3.79
C PRO A 529 -1.89 30.54 -2.97
N VAL A 530 -1.22 31.68 -3.09
CA VAL A 530 0.11 31.94 -2.51
C VAL A 530 0.11 31.73 -1.00
N GLU A 531 -0.95 32.13 -0.32
CA GLU A 531 -1.12 32.05 1.13
C GLU A 531 -1.10 30.61 1.64
N ARG A 532 -1.44 29.64 0.78
CA ARG A 532 -1.37 28.21 1.09
C ARG A 532 -0.03 27.60 0.71
N VAL A 533 0.66 28.14 -0.30
CA VAL A 533 1.96 27.62 -0.76
C VAL A 533 3.10 28.14 0.11
N TRP A 534 3.11 29.44 0.39
CA TRP A 534 4.21 30.14 1.02
C TRP A 534 4.64 29.55 2.39
N PRO A 535 3.72 29.21 3.31
CA PRO A 535 4.12 28.63 4.59
C PRO A 535 4.92 27.33 4.47
N TRP A 536 4.65 26.49 3.45
CA TRP A 536 5.44 25.28 3.19
C TRP A 536 6.84 25.62 2.70
N VAL A 537 6.98 26.66 1.88
CA VAL A 537 8.28 27.10 1.35
C VAL A 537 9.14 27.68 2.46
N GLN A 538 8.55 28.48 3.34
CA GLN A 538 9.27 29.24 4.37
C GLN A 538 9.80 28.37 5.52
N GLN A 539 9.28 27.15 5.72
CA GLN A 539 9.74 26.24 6.79
C GLN A 539 10.75 25.17 6.32
N VAL A 540 11.22 25.26 5.06
CA VAL A 540 12.25 24.35 4.52
C VAL A 540 13.54 24.45 5.33
N GLY A 541 14.12 23.30 5.67
CA GLY A 541 15.39 23.21 6.41
C GLY A 541 15.59 21.83 7.04
N ALA A 542 16.83 21.35 7.15
CA ALA A 542 17.12 20.02 7.69
C ALA A 542 16.77 19.89 9.19
N ASP A 543 16.92 20.98 9.93
CA ASP A 543 16.55 21.14 11.33
C ASP A 543 15.07 21.51 11.55
N ARG A 544 14.33 21.72 10.45
CA ARG A 544 12.94 22.17 10.44
C ARG A 544 12.05 21.14 9.74
N ALA A 545 11.34 21.54 8.69
CA ALA A 545 10.36 20.70 8.02
C ALA A 545 10.95 19.66 7.04
N GLY A 546 12.28 19.60 6.91
CA GLY A 546 12.97 18.89 5.85
C GLY A 546 12.89 19.62 4.51
N PHE A 547 13.22 18.92 3.42
CA PHE A 547 13.19 19.45 2.05
C PHE A 547 12.04 18.89 1.22
N TYR A 548 11.13 18.12 1.83
CA TYR A 548 10.01 17.46 1.14
C TYR A 548 10.43 16.55 -0.03
N SER A 549 11.69 16.14 -0.05
CA SER A 549 12.31 15.39 -1.14
C SER A 549 12.43 13.89 -0.76
N TYR A 550 13.56 13.24 -1.05
CA TYR A 550 13.80 11.83 -0.72
C TYR A 550 14.42 11.67 0.67
N GLN A 551 13.55 11.68 1.70
CA GLN A 551 13.94 11.62 3.12
C GLN A 551 15.00 10.54 3.42
N TRP A 552 14.85 9.35 2.86
CA TRP A 552 15.78 8.25 3.08
C TRP A 552 17.18 8.50 2.48
N LEU A 553 17.28 9.17 1.33
CA LEU A 553 18.58 9.53 0.73
C LEU A 553 19.29 10.59 1.59
N GLU A 554 18.54 11.57 2.07
CA GLU A 554 19.05 12.63 2.96
C GLU A 554 19.53 12.03 4.29
N ASN A 555 18.77 11.07 4.83
CA ASN A 555 19.15 10.36 6.05
C ASN A 555 20.35 9.42 5.87
N LEU A 556 20.53 8.86 4.68
CA LEU A 556 21.69 8.03 4.35
C LEU A 556 23.01 8.83 4.40
N VAL A 557 22.96 10.11 4.04
CA VAL A 557 24.14 11.00 4.09
C VAL A 557 24.30 11.72 5.42
N GLY A 558 23.32 11.65 6.32
CA GLY A 558 23.46 12.10 7.71
C GLY A 558 22.55 13.25 8.13
N CYS A 559 21.61 13.70 7.29
CA CYS A 559 20.75 14.86 7.61
C CYS A 559 19.78 14.61 8.79
N ARG A 560 19.43 13.33 9.08
CA ARG A 560 18.52 12.91 10.18
C ARG A 560 17.14 13.59 10.16
N ILE A 561 16.68 14.02 8.99
CA ILE A 561 15.46 14.77 8.79
C ILE A 561 14.21 13.88 8.85
N ARG A 562 13.08 14.55 9.05
CA ARG A 562 11.75 14.02 8.81
C ARG A 562 10.92 15.08 8.10
N ASN A 563 10.37 14.73 6.94
CA ASN A 563 9.59 15.68 6.16
C ASN A 563 8.25 15.95 6.84
N ALA A 564 7.98 17.21 7.17
CA ALA A 564 6.75 17.60 7.87
C ALA A 564 5.49 17.26 7.06
N GLU A 565 4.44 16.88 7.77
CA GLU A 565 3.10 16.64 7.24
C GLU A 565 2.14 17.81 7.53
N THR A 566 2.53 18.70 8.45
CA THR A 566 1.79 19.92 8.84
C THR A 566 2.66 21.18 8.78
N LEU A 567 2.01 22.34 8.96
CA LEU A 567 2.69 23.63 9.09
C LEU A 567 3.06 23.88 10.55
N HIS A 568 4.30 24.30 10.77
CA HIS A 568 4.85 24.60 12.08
C HIS A 568 5.24 26.08 12.12
N PRO A 569 4.43 26.96 12.74
CA PRO A 569 4.71 28.40 12.82
C PRO A 569 6.10 28.70 13.39
N GLU A 570 6.58 27.87 14.32
CA GLU A 570 7.90 27.97 14.96
C GLU A 570 9.08 27.70 14.01
N TRP A 571 8.84 27.16 12.80
CA TRP A 571 9.89 26.85 11.82
C TRP A 571 10.01 27.87 10.69
N THR A 572 9.26 28.96 10.79
CA THR A 572 9.27 30.07 9.83
C THR A 572 10.67 30.65 9.68
N ALA A 573 11.22 30.64 8.47
CA ALA A 573 12.49 31.32 8.19
C ALA A 573 12.35 32.85 8.27
N GLU A 574 13.27 33.46 9.00
CA GLU A 574 13.39 34.90 9.17
C GLU A 574 14.73 35.40 8.61
N GLU A 575 14.76 36.67 8.23
CA GLU A 575 15.98 37.33 7.76
C GLU A 575 17.02 37.39 8.87
N GLY A 576 18.29 37.12 8.53
CA GLY A 576 19.37 36.94 9.50
C GLY A 576 19.47 35.55 10.11
N GLY A 577 18.45 34.69 9.94
CA GLY A 577 18.46 33.30 10.37
C GLY A 577 19.36 32.39 9.53
N GLU A 578 19.35 31.09 9.84
CA GLU A 578 20.18 30.08 9.18
C GLU A 578 19.33 28.98 8.52
N LEU A 579 19.66 28.62 7.28
CA LEU A 579 19.13 27.46 6.58
C LEU A 579 20.15 26.32 6.65
N LEU A 580 19.89 25.33 7.50
CA LEU A 580 20.71 24.14 7.59
C LEU A 580 20.39 23.17 6.44
N VAL A 581 21.36 22.92 5.57
CA VAL A 581 21.24 21.91 4.49
C VAL A 581 21.75 20.54 4.91
N HIS A 582 22.79 20.51 5.75
CA HIS A 582 23.40 19.30 6.27
C HIS A 582 24.11 19.60 7.61
N PRO A 583 24.02 18.75 8.65
CA PRO A 583 24.60 19.03 9.97
C PRO A 583 26.12 19.21 10.02
N GLN A 584 26.84 18.77 8.98
CA GLN A 584 28.30 18.84 8.87
C GLN A 584 28.79 19.94 7.90
N VAL A 585 27.87 20.72 7.32
CA VAL A 585 28.19 21.77 6.36
C VAL A 585 27.78 23.11 6.96
N MET A 586 28.53 24.16 6.64
CA MET A 586 28.18 25.53 7.04
C MET A 586 26.74 25.86 6.61
N PRO A 587 25.88 26.33 7.52
CA PRO A 587 24.51 26.71 7.17
C PRO A 587 24.53 27.91 6.22
N LEU A 588 23.51 27.99 5.36
CA LEU A 588 23.33 29.16 4.51
C LEU A 588 22.63 30.25 5.34
N ARG A 589 23.19 31.46 5.40
CA ARG A 589 22.52 32.59 6.03
C ARG A 589 21.31 33.02 5.20
N VAL A 590 20.18 33.22 5.84
CA VAL A 590 18.98 33.79 5.22
C VAL A 590 19.19 35.29 5.11
N VAL A 591 19.46 35.78 3.90
CA VAL A 591 19.85 37.18 3.66
C VAL A 591 18.68 38.06 3.24
N THR A 592 17.58 37.47 2.80
CA THR A 592 16.38 38.22 2.42
C THR A 592 15.15 37.35 2.59
N VAL A 593 14.14 37.87 3.29
CA VAL A 593 12.80 37.27 3.33
C VAL A 593 11.76 38.32 2.95
N SER A 594 11.08 38.08 1.84
CA SER A 594 9.89 38.81 1.44
C SER A 594 8.68 37.91 1.64
N PRO A 595 7.91 38.05 2.75
CA PRO A 595 6.78 37.19 3.04
C PRO A 595 5.79 37.11 1.88
N GLY A 596 5.31 35.90 1.57
CA GLY A 596 4.43 35.64 0.43
C GLY A 596 5.09 35.81 -0.95
N ARG A 597 6.41 35.99 -1.03
CA ARG A 597 7.11 36.22 -2.31
C ARG A 597 8.39 35.42 -2.46
N SER A 598 9.37 35.60 -1.59
CA SER A 598 10.70 35.01 -1.80
C SER A 598 11.51 34.85 -0.54
N PHE A 599 12.35 33.83 -0.54
CA PHE A 599 13.28 33.45 0.51
C PHE A 599 14.65 33.21 -0.13
N VAL A 600 15.69 33.92 0.30
CA VAL A 600 17.05 33.81 -0.23
C VAL A 600 18.01 33.36 0.87
N ALA A 601 18.67 32.24 0.64
CA ALA A 601 19.75 31.73 1.47
C ALA A 601 21.10 31.88 0.74
N TYR A 602 22.13 32.28 1.47
CA TYR A 602 23.47 32.58 0.94
C TYR A 602 24.56 31.97 1.82
N VAL A 603 25.61 31.45 1.19
CA VAL A 603 26.84 31.02 1.87
C VAL A 603 28.04 31.53 1.10
N ASP A 604 29.04 32.03 1.82
CA ASP A 604 30.33 32.46 1.30
C ASP A 604 31.42 32.17 2.34
N ASP A 605 32.48 31.50 1.93
CA ASP A 605 33.67 31.32 2.75
C ASP A 605 34.69 32.40 2.38
N GLU A 606 34.37 33.64 2.80
CA GLU A 606 35.15 34.82 2.46
C GLU A 606 36.59 34.71 2.97
N ALA A 607 36.78 34.19 4.18
CA ALA A 607 38.11 33.96 4.76
C ALA A 607 38.93 32.95 3.92
N ALA A 608 38.35 31.81 3.52
CA ALA A 608 39.07 30.88 2.65
C ALA A 608 39.41 31.52 1.30
N ARG A 609 38.52 32.34 0.75
CA ARG A 609 38.73 33.04 -0.52
C ARG A 609 39.85 34.09 -0.44
N GLU A 610 39.88 34.88 0.62
CA GLU A 610 40.92 35.89 0.88
C GLU A 610 42.29 35.26 1.12
N GLU A 611 42.33 34.12 1.81
CA GLU A 611 43.56 33.36 2.08
C GLU A 611 44.01 32.48 0.90
N GLY A 612 43.27 32.48 -0.22
CA GLY A 612 43.57 31.64 -1.39
C GLY A 612 43.37 30.14 -1.18
N ARG A 613 42.65 29.74 -0.13
CA ARG A 613 42.24 28.35 0.13
C ARG A 613 41.08 27.95 -0.80
N PRO A 614 40.81 26.63 -0.98
CA PRO A 614 39.63 26.18 -1.70
C PRO A 614 38.34 26.75 -1.09
N TRP A 615 37.50 27.37 -1.92
CA TRP A 615 36.30 28.09 -1.47
C TRP A 615 35.12 27.79 -2.39
N ALA A 616 33.91 27.89 -1.83
CA ALA A 616 32.67 27.83 -2.57
C ALA A 616 31.67 28.82 -1.97
N ARG A 617 30.92 29.49 -2.85
CA ARG A 617 29.80 30.34 -2.47
C ARG A 617 28.56 29.96 -3.27
N ALA A 618 27.40 30.06 -2.64
CA ALA A 618 26.16 29.70 -3.28
C ALA A 618 24.99 30.54 -2.78
N THR A 619 24.07 30.85 -3.69
CA THR A 619 22.76 31.42 -3.38
C THR A 619 21.68 30.41 -3.73
N TRP A 620 20.72 30.23 -2.85
CA TRP A 620 19.51 29.47 -3.11
C TRP A 620 18.27 30.32 -2.85
N LEU A 621 17.56 30.64 -3.93
CA LEU A 621 16.30 31.36 -3.93
C LEU A 621 15.14 30.38 -4.03
N LEU A 622 14.17 30.53 -3.14
CA LEU A 622 12.84 29.94 -3.24
C LEU A 622 11.82 31.08 -3.39
N ALA A 623 11.09 31.12 -4.49
CA ALA A 623 10.15 32.21 -4.81
C ALA A 623 8.79 31.69 -5.22
N VAL A 624 7.72 32.40 -4.86
CA VAL A 624 6.35 32.13 -5.28
C VAL A 624 5.80 33.32 -6.05
N GLU A 625 5.20 33.04 -7.21
CA GLU A 625 4.60 34.05 -8.08
C GLU A 625 3.12 33.69 -8.31
N PRO A 626 2.15 34.57 -8.01
CA PRO A 626 0.75 34.30 -8.31
C PRO A 626 0.54 34.30 -9.84
N LEU A 627 0.03 33.19 -10.38
CA LEU A 627 -0.43 33.12 -11.78
C LEU A 627 -1.87 33.62 -11.90
N ASN A 628 -2.67 33.37 -10.86
CA ASN A 628 -4.01 33.92 -10.63
C ASN A 628 -4.44 33.63 -9.18
N ALA A 629 -5.68 33.98 -8.83
CA ALA A 629 -6.23 33.83 -7.47
C ALA A 629 -6.26 32.38 -6.93
N ARG A 630 -6.05 31.35 -7.76
CA ARG A 630 -6.07 29.93 -7.35
C ARG A 630 -4.84 29.15 -7.77
N ARG A 631 -3.88 29.78 -8.46
CA ARG A 631 -2.70 29.11 -9.00
C ARG A 631 -1.44 29.93 -8.71
N THR A 632 -0.42 29.24 -8.22
CA THR A 632 0.87 29.81 -7.87
C THR A 632 1.96 29.08 -8.62
N ARG A 633 2.94 29.81 -9.14
CA ARG A 633 4.19 29.25 -9.63
C ARG A 633 5.18 29.25 -8.47
N PHE A 634 5.72 28.08 -8.14
CA PHE A 634 6.80 27.94 -7.18
C PHE A 634 8.12 27.73 -7.93
N LEU A 635 9.08 28.61 -7.71
CA LEU A 635 10.36 28.68 -8.38
C LEU A 635 11.51 28.42 -7.38
N SER A 636 12.47 27.61 -7.80
CA SER A 636 13.73 27.36 -7.09
C SER A 636 14.89 27.72 -7.99
N ARG A 637 15.76 28.63 -7.54
CA ARG A 637 16.92 29.09 -8.30
C ARG A 637 18.17 28.96 -7.47
N PHE A 638 19.13 28.20 -7.98
CA PHE A 638 20.41 27.96 -7.36
C PHE A 638 21.53 28.54 -8.22
N ARG A 639 22.47 29.24 -7.61
CA ARG A 639 23.69 29.75 -8.26
C ARG A 639 24.87 29.42 -7.38
N ALA A 640 25.96 28.95 -7.98
CA ALA A 640 27.19 28.67 -7.29
C ALA A 640 28.40 29.15 -8.08
N ASP A 641 29.41 29.53 -7.33
CA ASP A 641 30.74 29.88 -7.79
C ASP A 641 31.76 29.28 -6.82
N SER A 642 32.95 28.97 -7.33
CA SER A 642 33.95 28.25 -6.56
C SER A 642 35.35 28.46 -7.11
N SER A 643 36.37 28.12 -6.32
CA SER A 643 37.76 28.04 -6.77
C SER A 643 37.95 27.07 -7.95
N ASP A 644 39.04 27.26 -8.70
CA ASP A 644 39.39 26.48 -9.90
C ASP A 644 40.06 25.13 -9.62
N ASP A 645 40.35 24.82 -8.36
CA ASP A 645 40.97 23.57 -8.00
C ASP A 645 40.07 22.38 -8.38
N LEU A 646 40.70 21.28 -8.79
CA LEU A 646 40.00 20.15 -9.37
C LEU A 646 38.94 19.54 -8.43
N VAL A 647 39.23 19.49 -7.13
CA VAL A 647 38.36 18.86 -6.13
C VAL A 647 37.12 19.71 -5.90
N THR A 648 37.28 21.01 -5.69
CA THR A 648 36.16 21.94 -5.50
C THR A 648 35.34 22.03 -6.77
N ARG A 649 35.98 22.13 -7.94
CA ARG A 649 35.27 22.17 -9.23
C ARG A 649 34.49 20.90 -9.54
N LEU A 650 34.96 19.72 -9.10
CA LEU A 650 34.19 18.49 -9.26
C LEU A 650 33.03 18.42 -8.25
N THR A 651 33.26 18.84 -7.02
CA THR A 651 32.29 18.75 -5.91
C THR A 651 31.16 19.76 -6.03
N PHE A 652 31.49 21.03 -6.33
CA PHE A 652 30.54 22.15 -6.45
C PHE A 652 30.21 22.50 -7.89
N GLY A 653 30.91 21.90 -8.85
CA GLY A 653 30.61 22.05 -10.25
C GLY A 653 29.57 21.05 -10.75
N PRO A 654 29.23 21.16 -12.04
CA PRO A 654 28.01 20.56 -12.55
C PRO A 654 28.12 19.05 -12.75
N SER A 655 29.33 18.48 -12.77
CA SER A 655 29.53 17.05 -13.09
C SER A 655 29.05 16.09 -12.00
N LEU A 656 29.19 16.44 -10.71
CA LEU A 656 28.70 15.62 -9.59
C LEU A 656 27.45 16.23 -8.95
N LEU A 657 27.41 17.56 -8.81
CA LEU A 657 26.35 18.22 -8.05
C LEU A 657 25.04 18.34 -8.83
N GLU A 658 25.08 18.52 -10.15
CA GLU A 658 23.86 18.70 -10.96
C GLU A 658 22.92 17.49 -10.91
N PRO A 659 23.34 16.24 -11.17
CA PRO A 659 22.41 15.11 -11.21
C PRO A 659 21.71 14.89 -9.86
N ILE A 660 22.40 15.22 -8.77
CA ILE A 660 21.84 15.17 -7.42
C ILE A 660 20.86 16.32 -7.23
N SER A 661 21.34 17.55 -7.42
CA SER A 661 20.57 18.77 -7.13
C SER A 661 19.28 18.85 -7.96
N VAL A 662 19.34 18.49 -9.24
CA VAL A 662 18.17 18.49 -10.12
C VAL A 662 17.11 17.49 -9.65
N VAL A 663 17.53 16.28 -9.26
CA VAL A 663 16.59 15.25 -8.78
C VAL A 663 15.98 15.62 -7.43
N MET A 664 16.79 16.14 -6.51
CA MET A 664 16.37 16.56 -5.17
C MET A 664 15.43 17.77 -5.23
N ASP A 665 15.81 18.81 -5.99
CA ASP A 665 15.04 20.04 -6.12
C ASP A 665 13.68 19.80 -6.80
N ARG A 666 13.64 18.99 -7.87
CA ARG A 666 12.36 18.57 -8.48
C ARG A 666 11.46 17.81 -7.52
N ALA A 667 12.06 17.01 -6.63
CA ALA A 667 11.31 16.27 -5.62
C ALA A 667 10.78 17.21 -4.53
N MET A 668 11.57 18.19 -4.07
CA MET A 668 11.12 19.26 -3.17
C MET A 668 9.94 20.03 -3.77
N LEU A 669 10.07 20.53 -4.99
CA LEU A 669 9.01 21.28 -5.68
C LEU A 669 7.70 20.48 -5.75
N ARG A 670 7.78 19.19 -6.08
CA ARG A 670 6.62 18.27 -6.07
C ARG A 670 6.10 18.00 -4.67
N GLY A 671 6.99 17.85 -3.68
CA GLY A 671 6.62 17.60 -2.29
C GLY A 671 5.88 18.77 -1.65
N VAL A 672 6.25 20.01 -1.99
CA VAL A 672 5.51 21.23 -1.63
C VAL A 672 4.16 21.25 -2.35
N LYS A 673 4.13 21.00 -3.66
CA LYS A 673 2.89 20.94 -4.46
C LYS A 673 1.88 19.94 -3.86
N GLU A 674 2.30 18.72 -3.55
CA GLU A 674 1.45 17.67 -2.97
C GLU A 674 0.84 18.04 -1.60
N ARG A 675 1.49 18.95 -0.86
CA ARG A 675 1.02 19.43 0.45
C ARG A 675 0.13 20.66 0.31
N ALA A 676 0.51 21.61 -0.53
CA ALA A 676 -0.26 22.82 -0.77
C ALA A 676 -1.57 22.54 -1.54
N GLU A 677 -1.59 21.54 -2.43
CA GLU A 677 -2.81 21.13 -3.15
C GLU A 677 -3.70 20.18 -2.34
N ARG A 678 -3.20 19.67 -1.22
CA ARG A 678 -3.97 18.78 -0.37
C ARG A 678 -5.14 19.55 0.22
N GLN A 679 -6.34 19.20 -0.20
CA GLN A 679 -7.55 19.60 0.51
C GLN A 679 -7.74 18.66 1.71
N PRO A 680 -7.96 19.18 2.92
CA PRO A 680 -8.42 18.35 4.03
C PRO A 680 -9.68 17.60 3.59
N GLY A 681 -9.72 16.28 3.81
CA GLY A 681 -10.98 15.55 3.60
C GLY A 681 -12.03 16.07 4.59
N PRO A 682 -13.25 16.40 4.14
CA PRO A 682 -14.26 16.95 5.04
C PRO A 682 -14.63 15.91 6.12
N LEU A 683 -14.80 16.37 7.37
CA LEU A 683 -15.81 15.75 8.23
C LEU A 683 -17.14 15.91 7.49
N VAL A 684 -17.89 14.83 7.30
CA VAL A 684 -19.24 14.92 6.73
C VAL A 684 -20.18 15.12 7.91
N PRO A 685 -20.67 16.34 8.18
CA PRO A 685 -21.65 16.54 9.23
C PRO A 685 -22.93 15.85 8.77
N ARG A 686 -23.49 14.96 9.59
CA ARG A 686 -24.85 14.47 9.33
C ARG A 686 -25.85 15.53 9.80
N PRO A 687 -26.91 15.82 9.02
CA PRO A 687 -27.99 16.68 9.49
C PRO A 687 -28.59 16.07 10.76
N ARG A 688 -28.75 16.90 11.78
CA ARG A 688 -29.26 16.48 13.09
C ARG A 688 -30.78 16.32 13.00
N PRO A 689 -31.37 15.31 13.68
CA PRO A 689 -32.80 15.33 13.93
C PRO A 689 -33.10 16.50 14.90
N GLY A 690 -33.53 17.63 14.36
CA GLY A 690 -33.85 18.85 15.11
C GLY A 690 -33.60 20.17 14.37
N ASP A 691 -32.87 20.17 13.24
CA ASP A 691 -32.62 21.38 12.43
C ASP A 691 -33.65 21.56 11.30
N GLY A 692 -34.92 21.21 11.55
CA GLY A 692 -36.04 21.33 10.63
C GLY A 692 -37.22 22.05 11.25
#